data_AF-A0A1W7CWI6-F1
#
_entry.id   AF-A0A1W7CWI6-F1
#
_cell.length_a   1.000
_cell.length_b   1.000
_cell.length_c   1.000
_cell.angle_alpha   90.00
_cell.angle_beta   90.00
_cell.angle_gamma   90.00
#
_symmetry.space_group_name_H-M   'P 1'
#
loop_
_entity.id
_entity.type
_entity.pdbx_description
1 polymer ?
#
loop_
_entity_poly.entity_id
_entity_poly.type
_entity_poly.pdbx_seq_one_letter_code
_entity_poly.pdbx_strand_id
1 'polypeptide(L)'
;MAETPPPHHDHPAPRPRWRRRALAAAAGCALLLPLPALPHATAAPGVQGVQGVQGAHAERAAGQAGASFEESAAFEEQVLFRADLEEGYACFRIPAVVSTVDGTLLAFAEGRRDNCDDAGDIDLVLKRSFDNGRTWGPLQLIAEGGGDTHGNPAPVVDAETGRILLATTRNPGHGSGNCPIPCQRTPYLQHSDDDGATWSQPRDVSEALRPDDWNSWYATGPLHGIQLTEGPHRGRLVVSVNAESYANGRVTHNHGALAHSDDGGDTWRLGAVDTWPIAADGTFRQKPSEMAIAELDGGTIYVNSREQDGTDLGHRNWAVSHDGGDTFAEPFRTQPDLYTPQVQGSLLRLPNDRLLLAAPADPDRRRSMMVRSSWDGGVTFDSADRGALVTTDWAGYSDMVLMPDGSGTVGLMYEAGPVDARDEIRFARFTEDWLGPRAEAGARTPDLAPGAEPAAVTGDVAATTGRFGGAAAFGTGESEQVGRGDGVRLPFRERLPLGDGDFTVSLWFRYEAGRGDHPFVWLGGLGGRAPQVWVRGEPSSGRVRALMTAVDGGSAPRSAEVATRGAFNDGQWHHLALTRGGGRLALSVDGGEAVSVPHVPGSVSRNSTFGVHLGQRPDDRQRMAGALDEVVVYDRALSARELTALRTRNAQPQGRPAVARLPLDETGTGGA
;
A
#
# COMPACT_ATOMS: atom_id res chain seq x y z
N MET A 1 -27.75 58.61 43.12
CA MET A 1 -29.21 58.50 43.34
C MET A 1 -29.59 57.11 42.86
N ALA A 2 -29.48 56.09 43.72
CA ALA A 2 -30.55 55.52 44.58
C ALA A 2 -31.60 54.77 43.72
N GLU A 3 -32.04 53.52 43.96
CA GLU A 3 -31.89 52.50 45.01
C GLU A 3 -32.36 51.12 44.46
N THR A 4 -31.99 50.06 45.17
CA THR A 4 -32.13 48.56 45.09
C THR A 4 -33.57 47.94 45.19
N PRO A 5 -33.83 46.59 45.31
CA PRO A 5 -33.78 45.41 44.39
C PRO A 5 -35.13 44.55 44.36
N PRO A 6 -35.16 43.17 44.32
CA PRO A 6 -35.58 42.22 43.26
C PRO A 6 -36.99 41.54 43.47
N PRO A 7 -37.41 40.45 42.76
CA PRO A 7 -37.09 39.06 43.18
C PRO A 7 -37.05 37.95 42.06
N HIS A 8 -36.58 36.76 42.49
CA HIS A 8 -36.51 35.45 41.81
C HIS A 8 -37.88 34.75 41.59
N HIS A 9 -38.03 33.95 40.51
CA HIS A 9 -38.22 32.48 40.52
C HIS A 9 -38.77 31.90 39.18
N ASP A 10 -38.09 30.83 38.75
CA ASP A 10 -38.56 29.54 38.20
C ASP A 10 -39.29 29.31 36.87
N HIS A 11 -38.68 28.32 36.17
CA HIS A 11 -39.15 27.30 35.24
C HIS A 11 -39.39 27.60 33.73
N PRO A 12 -38.60 26.95 32.84
CA PRO A 12 -38.87 26.88 31.42
C PRO A 12 -39.76 25.67 31.04
N ALA A 13 -40.72 25.91 30.16
CA ALA A 13 -41.57 24.90 29.52
C ALA A 13 -40.82 24.11 28.42
N PRO A 14 -41.23 22.86 28.11
CA PRO A 14 -40.39 21.88 27.40
C PRO A 14 -40.47 22.01 25.87
N ARG A 15 -39.33 21.80 25.20
CA ARG A 15 -39.22 21.59 23.74
C ARG A 15 -39.33 20.08 23.39
N PRO A 16 -39.88 19.72 22.22
CA PRO A 16 -40.33 18.36 21.94
C PRO A 16 -39.19 17.37 21.63
N ARG A 17 -39.33 16.16 22.18
CA ARG A 17 -38.48 15.00 21.94
C ARG A 17 -38.75 14.41 20.56
N TRP A 18 -37.77 14.51 19.66
CA TRP A 18 -37.72 13.68 18.45
C TRP A 18 -37.21 12.29 18.80
N ARG A 19 -38.12 11.30 18.77
CA ARG A 19 -37.80 9.87 18.90
C ARG A 19 -37.01 9.43 17.66
N ARG A 20 -35.70 9.21 17.80
CA ARG A 20 -34.95 8.39 16.85
C ARG A 20 -35.28 6.93 17.13
N ARG A 21 -35.87 6.25 16.14
CA ARG A 21 -36.06 4.80 16.12
C ARG A 21 -34.67 4.16 15.99
N ALA A 22 -34.27 3.41 17.00
CA ALA A 22 -33.17 2.46 16.88
C ALA A 22 -33.62 1.31 15.99
N LEU A 23 -32.90 1.08 14.89
CA LEU A 23 -32.98 -0.15 14.13
C LEU A 23 -32.18 -1.21 14.91
N ALA A 24 -32.90 -2.14 15.54
CA ALA A 24 -32.34 -3.34 16.11
C ALA A 24 -31.89 -4.25 14.96
N ALA A 25 -30.58 -4.49 14.86
CA ALA A 25 -30.04 -5.58 14.07
C ALA A 25 -30.27 -6.88 14.86
N ALA A 26 -31.10 -7.77 14.32
CA ALA A 26 -31.36 -9.08 14.89
C ALA A 26 -30.12 -9.96 14.74
N ALA A 27 -29.55 -10.37 15.87
CA ALA A 27 -28.58 -11.45 15.96
C ALA A 27 -29.29 -12.77 15.68
N GLY A 28 -28.94 -13.43 14.57
CA GLY A 28 -29.36 -14.80 14.29
C GLY A 28 -28.46 -15.78 15.05
N CYS A 29 -29.01 -16.41 16.09
CA CYS A 29 -28.42 -17.58 16.73
C CYS A 29 -28.38 -18.75 15.75
N ALA A 30 -27.18 -19.21 15.38
CA ALA A 30 -26.98 -20.53 14.79
C ALA A 30 -26.62 -21.52 15.92
N LEU A 31 -27.50 -22.48 16.15
CA LEU A 31 -27.27 -23.64 17.00
C LEU A 31 -26.16 -24.51 16.38
N LEU A 32 -25.04 -24.65 17.10
CA LEU A 32 -24.03 -25.68 16.85
C LEU A 32 -24.52 -27.01 17.44
N LEU A 33 -24.76 -27.99 16.57
CA LEU A 33 -24.87 -29.41 16.92
C LEU A 33 -23.48 -30.04 16.93
N PRO A 34 -23.18 -31.00 17.83
CA PRO A 34 -21.88 -31.65 17.89
C PRO A 34 -21.80 -32.78 16.85
N LEU A 35 -20.73 -32.78 16.03
CA LEU A 35 -20.35 -33.94 15.21
C LEU A 35 -19.49 -34.91 16.05
N PRO A 36 -19.72 -36.23 15.95
CA PRO A 36 -19.01 -37.22 16.76
C PRO A 36 -17.62 -37.52 16.18
N ALA A 37 -16.66 -37.71 17.08
CA ALA A 37 -15.34 -38.23 16.80
C ALA A 37 -15.40 -39.67 16.26
N LEU A 38 -14.67 -39.94 15.17
CA LEU A 38 -14.36 -41.29 14.71
C LEU A 38 -12.94 -41.69 15.14
N PRO A 39 -12.68 -43.00 15.40
CA PRO A 39 -11.59 -43.44 16.25
C PRO A 39 -10.30 -43.73 15.48
N HIS A 40 -9.18 -43.52 16.17
CA HIS A 40 -7.85 -43.95 15.79
C HIS A 40 -7.78 -45.48 15.58
N ALA A 41 -7.20 -45.87 14.44
CA ALA A 41 -6.84 -47.24 14.16
C ALA A 41 -5.57 -47.64 14.93
N THR A 42 -5.71 -48.75 15.65
CA THR A 42 -4.70 -49.48 16.42
C THR A 42 -3.65 -50.13 15.52
N ALA A 43 -2.37 -49.95 15.83
CA ALA A 43 -1.29 -50.80 15.34
C ALA A 43 -0.79 -51.71 16.49
N ALA A 44 -0.64 -53.00 16.19
CA ALA A 44 -0.11 -54.05 17.07
C ALA A 44 0.90 -54.89 16.26
N PRO A 45 1.73 -55.78 16.86
CA PRO A 45 3.18 -55.58 16.87
C PRO A 45 4.02 -56.71 16.24
N GLY A 46 5.28 -56.38 15.91
CA GLY A 46 6.50 -57.14 16.17
C GLY A 46 6.75 -58.51 15.50
N VAL A 47 7.89 -58.62 14.78
CA VAL A 47 8.70 -59.85 14.69
C VAL A 47 10.20 -59.49 14.63
N GLN A 48 11.01 -60.21 15.41
CA GLN A 48 12.46 -60.10 15.56
C GLN A 48 13.25 -61.00 14.57
N GLY A 49 14.47 -60.56 14.22
CA GLY A 49 15.69 -61.39 14.21
C GLY A 49 16.15 -61.99 12.87
N VAL A 50 17.42 -61.76 12.47
CA VAL A 50 18.60 -62.64 12.67
C VAL A 50 19.87 -62.00 12.05
N GLN A 51 21.03 -62.33 12.66
CA GLN A 51 22.40 -61.83 12.48
C GLN A 51 23.22 -62.45 11.33
N GLY A 52 24.36 -61.82 10.99
CA GLY A 52 25.53 -62.42 10.28
C GLY A 52 26.38 -61.38 9.49
N VAL A 53 27.38 -60.67 10.05
CA VAL A 53 28.81 -61.01 10.31
C VAL A 53 29.79 -60.72 9.13
N GLN A 54 30.76 -59.83 9.43
CA GLN A 54 32.15 -59.65 8.95
C GLN A 54 32.50 -58.93 7.63
N GLY A 55 33.43 -57.97 7.75
CA GLY A 55 34.26 -57.45 6.66
C GLY A 55 34.88 -56.08 6.96
N ALA A 56 36.03 -56.06 7.65
CA ALA A 56 36.78 -54.87 8.02
C ALA A 56 37.47 -54.20 6.82
N HIS A 57 37.56 -52.87 6.81
CA HIS A 57 38.79 -52.14 6.47
C HIS A 57 38.74 -50.73 7.09
N ALA A 58 39.73 -50.47 7.94
CA ALA A 58 39.98 -49.18 8.55
C ALA A 58 40.90 -48.36 7.64
N GLU A 59 40.53 -47.11 7.36
CA GLU A 59 41.49 -46.05 7.05
C GLU A 59 41.16 -44.82 7.89
N ARG A 60 42.17 -44.40 8.66
CA ARG A 60 42.20 -43.14 9.38
C ARG A 60 42.36 -42.01 8.37
N ALA A 61 41.48 -41.01 8.41
CA ALA A 61 41.79 -39.69 7.90
C ALA A 61 41.39 -38.63 8.94
N ALA A 62 42.26 -37.65 9.07
CA ALA A 62 42.32 -36.66 10.12
C ALA A 62 41.05 -35.82 10.24
N GLY A 63 40.78 -35.38 11.48
CA GLY A 63 39.75 -34.41 11.77
C GLY A 63 39.98 -33.11 11.03
N GLN A 64 38.94 -32.68 10.32
CA GLN A 64 38.63 -31.27 10.17
C GLN A 64 37.30 -31.07 10.90
N ALA A 65 37.34 -30.23 11.92
CA ALA A 65 36.14 -29.62 12.45
C ALA A 65 35.52 -28.80 11.31
N GLY A 66 34.57 -29.39 10.60
CA GLY A 66 33.69 -28.65 9.73
C GLY A 66 32.86 -27.75 10.64
N ALA A 67 33.13 -26.46 10.59
CA ALA A 67 32.11 -25.50 10.95
C ALA A 67 30.94 -25.77 10.00
N SER A 68 29.89 -26.39 10.52
CA SER A 68 28.58 -26.35 9.88
C SER A 68 28.20 -24.89 9.89
N PHE A 69 28.37 -24.21 8.74
CA PHE A 69 27.57 -23.03 8.46
C PHE A 69 26.14 -23.55 8.44
N GLU A 70 25.41 -23.37 9.54
CA GLU A 70 23.96 -23.45 9.48
C GLU A 70 23.54 -22.45 8.42
N GLU A 71 23.06 -22.97 7.30
CA GLU A 71 22.43 -22.20 6.24
C GLU A 71 21.24 -21.49 6.91
N SER A 72 21.42 -20.22 7.30
CA SER A 72 20.34 -19.45 7.92
C SER A 72 19.17 -19.43 6.95
N ALA A 73 17.95 -19.63 7.43
CA ALA A 73 16.81 -19.64 6.54
C ALA A 73 16.77 -18.33 5.74
N ALA A 74 16.53 -18.43 4.44
CA ALA A 74 16.52 -17.27 3.55
C ALA A 74 15.48 -16.21 3.97
N PHE A 75 14.48 -16.62 4.77
CA PHE A 75 13.50 -15.78 5.44
C PHE A 75 13.16 -16.34 6.83
N GLU A 76 13.14 -15.47 7.83
CA GLU A 76 12.74 -15.75 9.21
C GLU A 76 11.82 -14.64 9.71
N GLU A 77 10.83 -14.94 10.55
CA GLU A 77 9.92 -13.93 11.12
C GLU A 77 9.56 -14.27 12.57
N GLN A 78 9.39 -13.24 13.39
CA GLN A 78 8.85 -13.35 14.75
C GLN A 78 7.95 -12.16 15.10
N VAL A 79 7.03 -12.36 16.04
CA VAL A 79 6.25 -11.27 16.65
C VAL A 79 7.15 -10.52 17.63
N LEU A 80 7.25 -9.20 17.50
CA LEU A 80 8.12 -8.37 18.32
C LEU A 80 7.34 -7.56 19.37
N PHE A 81 6.24 -6.92 18.98
CA PHE A 81 5.35 -6.20 19.91
C PHE A 81 3.93 -6.71 19.78
N ARG A 82 3.32 -7.08 20.91
CA ARG A 82 1.91 -7.50 20.98
C ARG A 82 1.33 -7.24 22.36
N ALA A 83 0.09 -6.75 22.39
CA ALA A 83 -0.56 -6.27 23.61
C ALA A 83 -0.78 -7.35 24.69
N ASP A 84 -0.96 -8.61 24.30
CA ASP A 84 -1.11 -9.73 25.24
C ASP A 84 0.24 -10.25 25.80
N LEU A 85 1.37 -9.83 25.22
CA LEU A 85 2.72 -10.20 25.65
C LEU A 85 3.40 -9.13 26.51
N GLU A 86 2.87 -7.90 26.49
CA GLU A 86 3.43 -6.75 27.19
C GLU A 86 2.37 -6.12 28.11
N GLU A 87 2.69 -5.93 29.38
CA GLU A 87 1.75 -5.34 30.32
C GLU A 87 1.55 -3.84 30.07
N GLY A 88 0.31 -3.36 30.26
CA GLY A 88 0.00 -1.93 30.28
C GLY A 88 -0.43 -1.33 28.95
N TYR A 89 -0.35 -2.05 27.83
CA TYR A 89 -0.69 -1.51 26.50
C TYR A 89 -1.82 -2.29 25.84
N ALA A 90 -2.74 -1.56 25.19
CA ALA A 90 -3.78 -2.14 24.36
C ALA A 90 -3.32 -2.38 22.92
N CYS A 91 -2.29 -1.67 22.47
CA CYS A 91 -1.85 -1.66 21.07
C CYS A 91 -0.41 -1.18 20.93
N PHE A 92 0.31 -1.69 19.92
CA PHE A 92 1.60 -1.17 19.50
C PHE A 92 1.56 -0.77 18.03
N ARG A 93 2.07 0.42 17.71
CA ARG A 93 2.00 0.97 16.35
C ARG A 93 3.24 1.76 15.97
N ILE A 94 3.32 2.15 14.70
CA ILE A 94 4.33 3.09 14.17
C ILE A 94 5.77 2.57 14.40
N PRO A 95 6.12 1.42 13.81
CA PRO A 95 7.45 0.83 13.91
C PRO A 95 8.52 1.74 13.30
N ALA A 96 9.66 1.86 13.98
CA ALA A 96 10.90 2.38 13.40
C ALA A 96 12.09 1.54 13.89
N VAL A 97 13.06 1.27 13.03
CA VAL A 97 14.21 0.42 13.37
C VAL A 97 15.51 0.97 12.81
N VAL A 98 16.57 0.99 13.63
CA VAL A 98 17.93 1.35 13.21
C VAL A 98 18.95 0.38 13.79
N SER A 99 20.11 0.31 13.15
CA SER A 99 21.31 -0.34 13.70
C SER A 99 22.25 0.72 14.24
N THR A 100 22.77 0.52 15.44
CA THR A 100 23.82 1.37 16.00
C THR A 100 25.19 1.00 15.43
N VAL A 101 26.20 1.84 15.70
CA VAL A 101 27.60 1.58 15.31
C VAL A 101 28.20 0.37 16.02
N ASP A 102 27.66 0.00 17.19
CA ASP A 102 28.07 -1.17 17.98
C ASP A 102 27.36 -2.45 17.53
N GLY A 103 26.47 -2.35 16.54
CA GLY A 103 25.74 -3.47 15.96
C GLY A 103 24.46 -3.87 16.70
N THR A 104 24.01 -3.03 17.64
CA THR A 104 22.73 -3.22 18.34
C THR A 104 21.58 -2.78 17.44
N LEU A 105 20.52 -3.58 17.35
CA LEU A 105 19.26 -3.14 16.73
C LEU A 105 18.38 -2.46 17.77
N LEU A 106 17.86 -1.29 17.43
CA LEU A 106 16.91 -0.52 18.23
C LEU A 106 15.56 -0.51 17.51
N ALA A 107 14.56 -1.17 18.09
CA ALA A 107 13.19 -1.23 17.56
C ALA A 107 12.26 -0.36 18.40
N PHE A 108 11.81 0.74 17.81
CA PHE A 108 10.92 1.73 18.42
C PHE A 108 9.47 1.47 18.03
N ALA A 109 8.56 1.77 18.93
CA ALA A 109 7.12 1.78 18.66
C ALA A 109 6.40 2.81 19.55
N GLU A 110 5.21 3.20 19.13
CA GLU A 110 4.20 3.77 20.01
C GLU A 110 3.57 2.65 20.84
N GLY A 111 3.64 2.75 22.16
CA GLY A 111 2.87 1.94 23.10
C GLY A 111 1.58 2.66 23.46
N ARG A 112 0.45 2.24 22.89
CA ARG A 112 -0.84 2.90 23.11
C ARG A 112 -1.58 2.21 24.25
N ARG A 113 -1.86 2.96 25.33
CA ARG A 113 -2.28 2.40 26.63
C ARG A 113 -3.72 1.89 26.62
N ASP A 114 -4.65 2.69 26.08
CA ASP A 114 -6.09 2.45 26.22
C ASP A 114 -6.75 1.79 24.98
N ASN A 115 -6.25 2.09 23.78
CA ASN A 115 -6.82 1.64 22.50
C ASN A 115 -5.80 1.82 21.36
N CYS A 116 -6.20 1.54 20.11
CA CYS A 116 -5.36 1.70 18.91
C CYS A 116 -5.58 3.03 18.16
N ASP A 117 -6.17 4.07 18.78
CA ASP A 117 -6.47 5.36 18.15
C ASP A 117 -5.25 6.29 18.14
N ASP A 118 -5.29 7.34 17.31
CA ASP A 118 -4.13 8.21 17.03
C ASP A 118 -3.92 9.33 18.07
N ALA A 119 -4.83 9.49 19.03
CA ALA A 119 -4.69 10.39 20.16
C ALA A 119 -5.18 9.74 21.46
N GLY A 120 -4.54 10.11 22.57
CA GLY A 120 -4.74 9.49 23.89
C GLY A 120 -3.42 9.34 24.63
N ASP A 121 -3.39 8.50 25.66
CA ASP A 121 -2.18 8.14 26.41
C ASP A 121 -1.30 7.20 25.56
N ILE A 122 -0.30 7.78 24.91
CA ILE A 122 0.61 7.07 24.00
C ILE A 122 2.04 7.30 24.47
N ASP A 123 2.66 6.21 24.92
CA ASP A 123 4.05 6.14 25.33
C ASP A 123 4.96 5.87 24.13
N LEU A 124 6.22 6.28 24.24
CA LEU A 124 7.26 5.87 23.32
C LEU A 124 8.11 4.76 23.94
N VAL A 125 8.21 3.63 23.25
CA VAL A 125 8.85 2.41 23.75
C VAL A 125 9.93 1.88 22.81
N LEU A 126 10.82 1.06 23.36
CA LEU A 126 11.97 0.46 22.68
C LEU A 126 12.15 -1.01 23.08
N LYS A 127 12.60 -1.83 22.13
CA LYS A 127 13.30 -3.09 22.39
C LYS A 127 14.66 -3.08 21.72
N ARG A 128 15.63 -3.74 22.35
CA ARG A 128 17.01 -3.84 21.86
C ARG A 128 17.37 -5.28 21.54
N SER A 129 18.13 -5.48 20.47
CA SER A 129 18.66 -6.78 20.08
C SER A 129 20.18 -6.69 19.90
N PHE A 130 20.89 -7.68 20.44
CA PHE A 130 22.35 -7.79 20.37
C PHE A 130 22.84 -8.93 19.46
N ASP A 131 21.93 -9.56 18.71
CA ASP A 131 22.21 -10.74 17.87
C ASP A 131 21.55 -10.67 16.47
N ASN A 132 21.45 -9.44 15.95
CA ASN A 132 20.86 -9.09 14.65
C ASN A 132 19.37 -9.41 14.53
N GLY A 133 18.64 -9.33 15.65
CA GLY A 133 17.19 -9.44 15.72
C GLY A 133 16.69 -10.88 15.83
N ARG A 134 17.55 -11.79 16.31
CA ARG A 134 17.17 -13.17 16.66
C ARG A 134 16.46 -13.19 18.01
N THR A 135 16.99 -12.47 18.98
CA THR A 135 16.40 -12.31 20.31
C THR A 135 16.34 -10.84 20.70
N TRP A 136 15.32 -10.49 21.49
CA TRP A 136 15.04 -9.12 21.89
C TRP A 136 14.98 -9.03 23.41
N GLY A 137 15.58 -7.98 23.95
CA GLY A 137 15.49 -7.62 25.37
C GLY A 137 14.08 -7.19 25.79
N PRO A 138 13.87 -6.95 27.09
CA PRO A 138 12.58 -6.51 27.61
C PRO A 138 12.19 -5.13 27.04
N LEU A 139 10.89 -4.83 27.08
CA LEU A 139 10.36 -3.52 26.72
C LEU A 139 10.95 -2.42 27.61
N GLN A 140 11.39 -1.34 26.98
CA GLN A 140 11.94 -0.16 27.64
C GLN A 140 11.06 1.06 27.35
N LEU A 141 10.72 1.82 28.38
CA LEU A 141 10.02 3.09 28.25
C LEU A 141 11.02 4.21 27.98
N ILE A 142 10.87 4.91 26.86
CA ILE A 142 11.69 6.09 26.53
C ILE A 142 11.03 7.35 27.07
N ALA A 143 9.73 7.52 26.78
CA ALA A 143 8.98 8.68 27.20
C ALA A 143 7.54 8.29 27.53
N GLU A 144 7.15 8.46 28.79
CA GLU A 144 5.75 8.31 29.23
C GLU A 144 4.90 9.43 28.63
N GLY A 145 3.77 9.10 28.02
CA GLY A 145 2.75 10.01 27.51
C GLY A 145 2.02 10.74 28.63
N GLY A 146 1.72 10.05 29.74
CA GLY A 146 1.12 10.65 30.93
C GLY A 146 -0.28 11.21 30.69
N GLY A 147 -1.02 10.58 29.76
CA GLY A 147 -2.31 11.06 29.27
C GLY A 147 -2.23 11.86 27.96
N ASP A 148 -1.02 12.25 27.54
CA ASP A 148 -0.74 12.89 26.25
C ASP A 148 -0.19 11.90 25.23
N THR A 149 -0.10 12.35 23.97
CA THR A 149 0.39 11.53 22.86
C THR A 149 1.85 11.86 22.56
N HIS A 150 2.74 10.89 22.75
CA HIS A 150 4.13 10.94 22.29
C HIS A 150 4.32 9.91 21.18
N GLY A 151 4.56 10.36 19.94
CA GLY A 151 4.55 9.46 18.80
C GLY A 151 5.38 9.90 17.61
N ASN A 152 5.17 9.22 16.49
CA ASN A 152 5.93 9.35 15.25
C ASN A 152 7.46 9.34 15.46
N PRO A 153 8.03 8.24 15.99
CA PRO A 153 9.48 8.11 16.12
C PRO A 153 10.17 8.20 14.76
N ALA A 154 11.19 9.04 14.70
CA ALA A 154 12.12 9.15 13.58
C ALA A 154 13.56 9.09 14.08
N PRO A 155 14.10 7.89 14.35
CA PRO A 155 15.47 7.71 14.80
C PRO A 155 16.48 7.94 13.66
N VAL A 156 17.64 8.52 13.97
CA VAL A 156 18.81 8.58 13.08
C VAL A 156 20.07 8.33 13.87
N VAL A 157 20.99 7.54 13.32
CA VAL A 157 22.27 7.22 13.96
C VAL A 157 23.36 8.06 13.32
N ASP A 158 24.10 8.79 14.14
CA ASP A 158 25.33 9.44 13.71
C ASP A 158 26.47 8.42 13.76
N ALA A 159 26.91 7.95 12.59
CA ALA A 159 27.94 6.94 12.45
C ALA A 159 29.34 7.43 12.85
N GLU A 160 29.55 8.75 12.99
CA GLU A 160 30.85 9.30 13.40
C GLU A 160 31.03 9.26 14.92
N THR A 161 29.95 9.51 15.67
CA THR A 161 29.99 9.59 17.14
C THR A 161 29.37 8.39 17.85
N GLY A 162 28.51 7.63 17.16
CA GLY A 162 27.69 6.57 17.74
C GLY A 162 26.42 7.08 18.43
N ARG A 163 26.18 8.40 18.45
CA ARG A 163 24.97 8.99 19.02
C ARG A 163 23.73 8.56 18.24
N ILE A 164 22.69 8.17 18.96
CA ILE A 164 21.36 7.94 18.39
C ILE A 164 20.50 9.16 18.69
N LEU A 165 19.97 9.81 17.66
CA LEU A 165 19.00 10.89 17.78
C LEU A 165 17.60 10.33 17.53
N LEU A 166 16.61 10.83 18.27
CA LEU A 166 15.22 10.41 18.14
C LEU A 166 14.31 11.64 18.08
N ALA A 167 13.90 11.97 16.86
CA ALA A 167 12.88 12.98 16.62
C ALA A 167 11.49 12.37 16.86
N THR A 168 10.63 13.11 17.53
CA THR A 168 9.25 12.69 17.87
C THR A 168 8.31 13.87 17.76
N THR A 169 7.01 13.60 17.72
CA THR A 169 5.99 14.63 17.79
C THR A 169 5.05 14.40 18.96
N ARG A 170 4.65 15.47 19.64
CA ARG A 170 3.77 15.43 20.82
C ARG A 170 2.51 16.26 20.64
N ASN A 171 1.40 15.81 21.19
CA ASN A 171 0.16 16.58 21.31
C ASN A 171 -0.59 16.22 22.60
N PRO A 172 -1.46 17.12 23.09
CA PRO A 172 -2.37 16.79 24.17
C PRO A 172 -3.22 15.57 23.83
N GLY A 173 -3.41 14.69 24.80
CA GLY A 173 -4.24 13.50 24.60
C GLY A 173 -5.71 13.83 24.57
N HIS A 174 -6.48 13.00 23.87
CA HIS A 174 -7.91 13.19 23.74
C HIS A 174 -8.66 11.86 23.74
N GLY A 175 -8.87 11.29 24.94
CA GLY A 175 -9.73 10.11 25.15
C GLY A 175 -9.56 9.03 24.06
N SER A 176 -10.55 8.93 23.16
CA SER A 176 -10.53 8.07 21.99
C SER A 176 -10.65 8.87 20.69
N GLY A 177 -10.04 8.38 19.62
CA GLY A 177 -10.14 8.91 18.27
C GLY A 177 -8.94 9.76 17.85
N ASN A 178 -9.17 10.68 16.91
CA ASN A 178 -8.13 11.55 16.37
C ASN A 178 -8.04 12.85 17.17
N CYS A 179 -6.86 13.44 17.14
CA CYS A 179 -6.64 14.79 17.62
C CYS A 179 -7.57 15.80 16.91
N PRO A 180 -8.22 16.73 17.63
CA PRO A 180 -9.15 17.69 17.04
C PRO A 180 -8.43 18.66 16.10
N ILE A 181 -9.10 19.09 15.02
CA ILE A 181 -8.54 20.06 14.06
C ILE A 181 -8.85 21.50 14.54
N PRO A 182 -7.86 22.42 14.60
CA PRO A 182 -6.45 22.21 14.29
C PRO A 182 -5.73 21.38 15.35
N CYS A 183 -5.00 20.36 14.89
CA CYS A 183 -4.28 19.44 15.79
C CYS A 183 -2.87 19.96 16.03
N GLN A 184 -2.70 20.90 16.95
CA GLN A 184 -1.37 21.42 17.25
C GLN A 184 -0.45 20.34 17.79
N ARG A 185 0.69 20.18 17.13
CA ARG A 185 1.68 19.15 17.37
C ARG A 185 3.06 19.78 17.47
N THR A 186 3.82 19.41 18.50
CA THR A 186 5.11 20.00 18.84
C THR A 186 6.23 18.98 18.60
N PRO A 187 7.24 19.28 17.77
CA PRO A 187 8.39 18.40 17.59
C PRO A 187 9.37 18.44 18.78
N TYR A 188 9.86 17.26 19.16
CA TYR A 188 10.87 17.09 20.21
C TYR A 188 12.02 16.21 19.74
N LEU A 189 13.20 16.45 20.30
CA LEU A 189 14.40 15.65 20.09
C LEU A 189 14.89 15.06 21.41
N GLN A 190 15.24 13.77 21.40
CA GLN A 190 16.02 13.09 22.45
C GLN A 190 17.26 12.46 21.81
N HIS A 191 18.26 12.13 22.63
CA HIS A 191 19.40 11.36 22.17
C HIS A 191 19.83 10.31 23.19
N SER A 192 20.55 9.31 22.69
CA SER A 192 21.28 8.32 23.49
C SER A 192 22.74 8.31 23.05
N ASP A 193 23.64 8.35 24.04
CA ASP A 193 25.10 8.26 23.87
C ASP A 193 25.65 6.92 24.42
N ASP A 194 24.76 5.99 24.77
CA ASP A 194 25.07 4.71 25.41
C ASP A 194 24.35 3.54 24.74
N ASP A 195 24.35 3.55 23.40
CA ASP A 195 23.83 2.47 22.55
C ASP A 195 22.33 2.19 22.75
N GLY A 196 21.55 3.23 23.07
CA GLY A 196 20.11 3.16 23.30
C GLY A 196 19.72 2.68 24.70
N ALA A 197 20.66 2.60 25.63
CA ALA A 197 20.37 2.15 27.00
C ALA A 197 19.63 3.21 27.83
N THR A 198 20.01 4.49 27.68
CA THR A 198 19.36 5.63 28.32
C THR A 198 19.13 6.76 27.32
N TRP A 199 18.18 7.63 27.64
CA TRP A 199 17.75 8.72 26.77
C TRP A 199 17.80 10.06 27.51
N SER A 200 18.25 11.10 26.80
CA SER A 200 18.25 12.47 27.29
C SER A 200 16.84 12.96 27.61
N GLN A 201 16.73 14.03 28.39
CA GLN A 201 15.48 14.78 28.47
C GLN A 201 15.07 15.30 27.08
N PRO A 202 13.76 15.35 26.78
CA PRO A 202 13.28 15.85 25.48
C PRO A 202 13.49 17.35 25.36
N ARG A 203 14.04 17.76 24.22
CA ARG A 203 14.25 19.15 23.83
C ARG A 203 13.22 19.56 22.79
N ASP A 204 12.48 20.63 23.05
CA ASP A 204 11.60 21.25 22.04
C ASP A 204 12.46 21.85 20.92
N VAL A 205 12.13 21.51 19.67
CA VAL A 205 12.83 21.99 18.46
C VAL A 205 11.92 22.78 17.54
N SER A 206 10.75 23.23 18.02
CA SER A 206 9.76 23.98 17.25
C SER A 206 10.32 25.27 16.67
N GLU A 207 11.16 25.99 17.43
CA GLU A 207 11.76 27.25 16.97
C GLU A 207 12.57 27.06 15.68
N ALA A 208 13.20 25.89 15.51
CA ALA A 208 14.00 25.57 14.33
C ALA A 208 13.19 24.91 13.21
N LEU A 209 12.20 24.09 13.55
CA LEU A 209 11.59 23.14 12.61
C LEU A 209 10.10 23.33 12.34
N ARG A 210 9.39 24.16 13.12
CA ARG A 210 7.95 24.39 12.98
C ARG A 210 7.64 25.87 12.76
N PRO A 211 7.61 26.34 11.50
CA PRO A 211 7.11 27.68 11.15
C PRO A 211 5.76 27.99 11.81
N ASP A 212 5.53 29.26 12.15
CA ASP A 212 4.35 29.71 12.89
C ASP A 212 3.01 29.41 12.18
N ASP A 213 3.02 29.38 10.84
CA ASP A 213 1.86 29.07 10.01
C ASP A 213 1.61 27.57 9.84
N TRP A 214 2.51 26.70 10.32
CA TRP A 214 2.30 25.26 10.46
C TRP A 214 1.61 24.98 11.80
N ASN A 215 0.37 25.45 11.88
CA ASN A 215 -0.40 25.60 13.12
C ASN A 215 -1.55 24.57 13.28
N SER A 216 -1.53 23.50 12.49
CA SER A 216 -2.38 22.31 12.63
C SER A 216 -1.47 21.09 12.77
N TRP A 217 -1.67 20.05 11.94
CA TRP A 217 -0.90 18.82 11.96
C TRP A 217 0.59 19.07 11.72
N TYR A 218 1.43 18.32 12.43
CA TYR A 218 2.87 18.23 12.26
C TYR A 218 3.29 16.79 12.57
N ALA A 219 4.22 16.21 11.81
CA ALA A 219 4.77 14.88 12.07
C ALA A 219 6.22 14.79 11.59
N THR A 220 7.07 14.14 12.40
CA THR A 220 8.43 13.70 12.08
C THR A 220 8.39 12.27 11.55
N GLY A 221 8.87 11.99 10.34
CA GLY A 221 8.67 10.67 9.75
C GLY A 221 7.17 10.33 9.70
N PRO A 222 6.69 9.26 10.39
CA PRO A 222 7.49 8.25 11.11
C PRO A 222 8.34 7.47 10.12
N LEU A 223 9.48 6.92 10.58
CA LEU A 223 10.52 6.11 9.88
C LEU A 223 11.92 6.51 10.36
N HIS A 224 12.94 5.68 10.13
CA HIS A 224 14.32 6.15 10.29
C HIS A 224 14.67 7.34 9.38
N GLY A 225 15.51 8.23 9.91
CA GLY A 225 16.28 9.19 9.12
C GLY A 225 17.59 8.58 8.63
N ILE A 226 18.35 9.35 7.84
CA ILE A 226 19.63 8.90 7.25
C ILE A 226 20.77 9.84 7.65
N GLN A 227 22.00 9.32 7.62
CA GLN A 227 23.20 10.13 7.55
C GLN A 227 23.78 10.00 6.14
N LEU A 228 24.06 11.14 5.49
CA LEU A 228 24.67 11.12 4.16
C LEU A 228 26.09 10.56 4.24
N THR A 229 26.40 9.61 3.36
CA THR A 229 27.68 8.92 3.27
C THR A 229 28.52 9.42 2.10
N GLU A 230 27.90 10.10 1.13
CA GLU A 230 28.50 10.57 -0.10
C GLU A 230 28.30 12.08 -0.35
N GLY A 231 29.04 12.60 -1.32
CA GLY A 231 28.87 13.97 -1.80
C GLY A 231 29.37 15.06 -0.84
N PRO A 232 29.08 16.35 -1.16
CA PRO A 232 29.58 17.50 -0.40
C PRO A 232 29.02 17.60 1.03
N HIS A 233 27.91 16.94 1.32
CA HIS A 233 27.20 16.97 2.61
C HIS A 233 27.37 15.68 3.41
N ARG A 234 28.40 14.87 3.12
CA ARG A 234 28.73 13.67 3.90
C ARG A 234 28.81 14.00 5.40
N GLY A 235 28.17 13.18 6.22
CA GLY A 235 28.06 13.34 7.68
C GLY A 235 26.78 14.06 8.13
N ARG A 236 26.08 14.76 7.22
CA ARG A 236 24.80 15.41 7.50
C ARG A 236 23.72 14.39 7.87
N LEU A 237 23.02 14.66 8.95
CA LEU A 237 21.85 13.90 9.41
C LEU A 237 20.59 14.50 8.78
N VAL A 238 19.66 13.66 8.33
CA VAL A 238 18.42 14.10 7.68
C VAL A 238 17.23 13.30 8.20
N VAL A 239 16.13 13.99 8.51
CA VAL A 239 14.82 13.41 8.82
C VAL A 239 13.73 14.08 7.99
N SER A 240 12.63 13.39 7.75
CA SER A 240 11.48 13.94 7.03
C SER A 240 10.45 14.57 7.98
N VAL A 241 9.71 15.56 7.47
CA VAL A 241 8.64 16.26 8.18
C VAL A 241 7.44 16.45 7.26
N ASN A 242 6.23 16.28 7.77
CA ASN A 242 5.02 16.76 7.10
C ASN A 242 4.15 17.59 8.02
N ALA A 243 3.50 18.62 7.48
CA ALA A 243 2.72 19.57 8.27
C ALA A 243 1.52 20.14 7.51
N GLU A 244 0.69 20.90 8.24
CA GLU A 244 -0.50 21.57 7.73
C GLU A 244 -0.65 22.99 8.30
N SER A 245 -1.08 23.93 7.45
CA SER A 245 -1.60 25.23 7.87
C SER A 245 -3.12 25.21 8.02
N TYR A 246 -3.62 25.93 9.01
CA TYR A 246 -5.05 26.10 9.29
C TYR A 246 -5.42 27.57 9.43
N ALA A 247 -6.47 27.97 8.70
CA ALA A 247 -7.05 29.30 8.78
C ALA A 247 -8.52 29.26 8.35
N ASN A 248 -9.31 30.23 8.83
CA ASN A 248 -10.72 30.40 8.44
C ASN A 248 -11.57 29.13 8.60
N GLY A 249 -11.34 28.35 9.66
CA GLY A 249 -12.13 27.17 9.98
C GLY A 249 -11.78 25.90 9.20
N ARG A 250 -10.66 25.88 8.46
CA ARG A 250 -10.22 24.71 7.69
C ARG A 250 -8.70 24.65 7.52
N VAL A 251 -8.19 23.47 7.16
CA VAL A 251 -6.82 23.32 6.64
C VAL A 251 -6.73 24.06 5.30
N THR A 252 -5.65 24.82 5.12
CA THR A 252 -5.42 25.66 3.92
C THR A 252 -4.23 25.21 3.10
N HIS A 253 -3.22 24.59 3.71
CA HIS A 253 -2.04 24.08 3.02
C HIS A 253 -1.57 22.76 3.64
N ASN A 254 -0.91 21.95 2.82
CA ASN A 254 -0.07 20.84 3.26
C ASN A 254 1.39 21.15 2.90
N HIS A 255 2.29 20.65 3.75
CA HIS A 255 3.73 20.79 3.59
C HIS A 255 4.39 19.41 3.71
N GLY A 256 5.29 19.10 2.78
CA GLY A 256 6.29 18.05 2.93
C GLY A 256 7.67 18.71 3.01
N ALA A 257 8.52 18.29 3.94
CA ALA A 257 9.82 18.88 4.14
C ALA A 257 10.91 17.89 4.59
N LEU A 258 12.16 18.30 4.42
CA LEU A 258 13.34 17.68 5.02
C LEU A 258 13.91 18.61 6.09
N ALA A 259 14.32 18.04 7.21
CA ALA A 259 15.07 18.73 8.25
C ALA A 259 16.44 18.07 8.37
N HIS A 260 17.49 18.87 8.53
CA HIS A 260 18.86 18.36 8.58
C HIS A 260 19.72 19.00 9.68
N SER A 261 20.79 18.31 10.04
CA SER A 261 21.78 18.71 11.03
C SER A 261 23.19 18.40 10.53
N ASP A 262 24.11 19.34 10.69
CA ASP A 262 25.53 19.23 10.27
C ASP A 262 26.50 19.13 11.47
N ASP A 263 25.99 19.09 12.71
CA ASP A 263 26.80 19.15 13.95
C ASP A 263 26.47 18.03 14.96
N GLY A 264 26.12 16.84 14.46
CA GLY A 264 25.81 15.68 15.32
C GLY A 264 24.48 15.77 16.06
N GLY A 265 23.58 16.66 15.64
CA GLY A 265 22.21 16.78 16.17
C GLY A 265 22.00 17.92 17.15
N ASP A 266 23.02 18.73 17.40
CA ASP A 266 22.95 19.85 18.34
C ASP A 266 22.04 20.95 17.77
N THR A 267 22.22 21.31 16.49
CA THR A 267 21.37 22.27 15.79
C THR A 267 20.72 21.65 14.56
N TRP A 268 19.46 22.04 14.32
CA TRP A 268 18.67 21.55 13.19
C TRP A 268 18.18 22.71 12.35
N ARG A 269 18.02 22.46 11.04
CA ARG A 269 17.47 23.42 10.08
C ARG A 269 16.38 22.76 9.26
N LEU A 270 15.31 23.50 9.02
CA LEU A 270 14.34 23.14 8.01
C LEU A 270 14.94 23.46 6.63
N GLY A 271 15.07 22.45 5.78
CA GLY A 271 15.67 22.54 4.45
C GLY A 271 14.60 22.53 3.36
N ALA A 272 14.60 21.49 2.52
CA ALA A 272 13.67 21.34 1.42
C ALA A 272 12.22 21.39 1.90
N VAL A 273 11.38 22.21 1.26
CA VAL A 273 9.94 22.32 1.54
C VAL A 273 9.15 22.34 0.22
N ASP A 274 8.14 21.49 0.11
CA ASP A 274 7.09 21.56 -0.92
C ASP A 274 5.77 21.91 -0.23
N THR A 275 5.06 22.92 -0.75
CA THR A 275 3.83 23.46 -0.13
C THR A 275 2.70 23.52 -1.14
N TRP A 276 1.58 22.88 -0.80
CA TRP A 276 0.40 22.79 -1.66
C TRP A 276 -0.83 23.41 -1.01
N PRO A 277 -1.53 24.35 -1.67
CA PRO A 277 -2.78 24.87 -1.18
C PRO A 277 -3.92 23.86 -1.34
N ILE A 278 -4.80 23.81 -0.35
CA ILE A 278 -6.07 23.08 -0.42
C ILE A 278 -7.08 23.91 -1.20
N ALA A 279 -7.69 23.32 -2.24
CA ALA A 279 -8.69 23.97 -3.06
C ALA A 279 -9.95 24.34 -2.25
N ALA A 280 -10.74 25.28 -2.77
CA ALA A 280 -11.94 25.77 -2.08
C ALA A 280 -12.98 24.67 -1.82
N ASP A 281 -13.02 23.63 -2.67
CA ASP A 281 -13.90 22.47 -2.53
C ASP A 281 -13.37 21.41 -1.54
N GLY A 282 -12.24 21.68 -0.88
CA GLY A 282 -11.60 20.80 0.10
C GLY A 282 -10.67 19.75 -0.50
N THR A 283 -10.56 19.69 -1.83
CA THR A 283 -9.66 18.77 -2.51
C THR A 283 -8.25 19.34 -2.61
N PHE A 284 -7.27 18.49 -2.87
CA PHE A 284 -5.88 18.91 -3.03
C PHE A 284 -5.22 18.01 -4.06
N ARG A 285 -4.30 18.58 -4.84
CA ARG A 285 -3.65 17.85 -5.91
C ARG A 285 -2.88 16.65 -5.37
N GLN A 286 -2.00 16.93 -4.42
CA GLN A 286 -1.17 15.99 -3.69
C GLN A 286 -1.03 16.44 -2.24
N LYS A 287 -0.84 15.49 -1.34
CA LYS A 287 -0.62 15.68 0.09
C LYS A 287 0.43 14.67 0.57
N PRO A 288 1.71 14.88 0.21
CA PRO A 288 2.80 14.05 0.70
C PRO A 288 2.83 14.06 2.24
N SER A 289 2.91 12.87 2.82
CA SER A 289 2.97 12.63 4.26
C SER A 289 3.78 11.37 4.56
N GLU A 290 4.23 11.21 5.81
CA GLU A 290 4.85 9.97 6.30
C GLU A 290 5.95 9.46 5.36
N MET A 291 6.96 10.29 5.16
CA MET A 291 7.88 10.20 4.02
C MET A 291 9.14 9.43 4.37
N ALA A 292 9.45 8.41 3.57
CA ALA A 292 10.71 7.68 3.62
C ALA A 292 11.78 8.37 2.79
N ILE A 293 13.02 8.29 3.25
CA ILE A 293 14.17 8.86 2.56
C ILE A 293 15.26 7.81 2.39
N ALA A 294 15.97 7.87 1.27
CA ALA A 294 17.17 7.07 1.02
C ALA A 294 18.21 7.92 0.30
N GLU A 295 19.48 7.71 0.63
CA GLU A 295 20.60 8.29 -0.11
C GLU A 295 20.85 7.49 -1.40
N LEU A 296 20.80 8.17 -2.53
CA LEU A 296 21.27 7.71 -3.84
C LEU A 296 22.70 8.22 -4.10
N ASP A 297 23.25 7.88 -5.26
CA ASP A 297 24.61 8.27 -5.66
C ASP A 297 24.90 9.76 -5.47
N GLY A 298 26.12 10.06 -5.01
CA GLY A 298 26.64 11.41 -4.89
C GLY A 298 25.98 12.26 -3.80
N GLY A 299 25.29 11.63 -2.84
CA GLY A 299 24.59 12.33 -1.75
C GLY A 299 23.21 12.87 -2.15
N THR A 300 22.64 12.38 -3.27
CA THR A 300 21.27 12.72 -3.68
C THR A 300 20.29 12.06 -2.73
N ILE A 301 19.28 12.80 -2.25
CA ILE A 301 18.23 12.24 -1.38
C ILE A 301 17.00 11.95 -2.24
N TYR A 302 16.61 10.68 -2.31
CA TYR A 302 15.31 10.28 -2.86
C TYR A 302 14.28 10.17 -1.74
N VAL A 303 13.11 10.76 -1.97
CA VAL A 303 12.00 10.75 -1.03
C VAL A 303 10.83 10.00 -1.65
N ASN A 304 10.25 9.07 -0.89
CA ASN A 304 8.99 8.40 -1.26
C ASN A 304 7.97 8.63 -0.16
N SER A 305 6.78 9.15 -0.48
CA SER A 305 5.79 9.56 0.51
C SER A 305 4.44 8.90 0.31
N ARG A 306 3.69 8.75 1.41
CA ARG A 306 2.25 8.44 1.36
C ARG A 306 1.54 9.64 0.73
N GLU A 307 0.79 9.38 -0.33
CA GLU A 307 -0.18 10.34 -0.85
C GLU A 307 -1.47 10.19 -0.06
N GLN A 308 -1.83 11.22 0.71
CA GLN A 308 -2.97 11.21 1.62
C GLN A 308 -4.18 11.86 0.96
N ASP A 309 -5.05 11.10 0.30
CA ASP A 309 -6.28 11.49 -0.42
C ASP A 309 -6.13 12.51 -1.58
N GLY A 310 -4.94 12.58 -2.19
CA GLY A 310 -4.65 13.47 -3.33
C GLY A 310 -5.50 13.15 -4.55
N THR A 311 -5.67 14.14 -5.41
CA THR A 311 -6.51 13.98 -6.61
C THR A 311 -5.77 13.36 -7.77
N ASP A 312 -4.44 13.47 -7.77
CA ASP A 312 -3.56 12.77 -8.70
C ASP A 312 -3.66 11.24 -8.49
N LEU A 313 -3.12 10.45 -9.42
CA LEU A 313 -3.35 9.01 -9.47
C LEU A 313 -2.28 8.24 -8.70
N GLY A 314 -2.72 7.32 -7.84
CA GLY A 314 -1.84 6.52 -7.00
C GLY A 314 -1.73 7.04 -5.56
N HIS A 315 -1.22 6.18 -4.67
CA HIS A 315 -1.12 6.48 -3.24
C HIS A 315 0.33 6.69 -2.77
N ARG A 316 1.28 6.78 -3.70
CA ARG A 316 2.67 7.16 -3.41
C ARG A 316 3.11 8.33 -4.27
N ASN A 317 3.85 9.25 -3.67
CA ASN A 317 4.60 10.26 -4.41
C ASN A 317 6.10 10.06 -4.24
N TRP A 318 6.85 10.77 -5.07
CA TRP A 318 8.30 10.92 -4.91
C TRP A 318 8.76 12.35 -5.19
N ALA A 319 9.91 12.69 -4.60
CA ALA A 319 10.67 13.90 -4.86
C ALA A 319 12.16 13.60 -4.69
N VAL A 320 13.02 14.50 -5.17
CA VAL A 320 14.48 14.34 -5.10
C VAL A 320 15.10 15.66 -4.61
N SER A 321 16.13 15.57 -3.78
CA SER A 321 17.02 16.68 -3.44
C SER A 321 18.44 16.34 -3.88
N HIS A 322 19.07 17.23 -4.64
CA HIS A 322 20.44 17.06 -5.14
C HIS A 322 21.49 17.81 -4.30
N ASP A 323 21.05 18.52 -3.26
CA ASP A 323 21.84 19.44 -2.44
C ASP A 323 21.80 19.07 -0.95
N GLY A 324 21.79 17.76 -0.66
CA GLY A 324 21.86 17.25 0.70
C GLY A 324 20.65 17.63 1.58
N GLY A 325 19.48 17.87 0.96
CA GLY A 325 18.24 18.18 1.66
C GLY A 325 17.94 19.67 1.85
N ASP A 326 18.68 20.57 1.19
CA ASP A 326 18.43 22.02 1.26
C ASP A 326 17.22 22.43 0.41
N THR A 327 17.03 21.83 -0.77
CA THR A 327 15.88 22.06 -1.64
C THR A 327 15.38 20.79 -2.33
N PHE A 328 14.09 20.74 -2.66
CA PHE A 328 13.59 19.75 -3.62
C PHE A 328 13.87 20.24 -5.04
N ALA A 329 14.40 19.36 -5.89
CA ALA A 329 14.71 19.66 -7.28
C ALA A 329 13.44 20.03 -8.08
N GLU A 330 12.31 19.41 -7.74
CA GLU A 330 10.99 19.63 -8.31
C GLU A 330 9.92 19.33 -7.23
N PRO A 331 8.69 19.86 -7.37
CA PRO A 331 7.57 19.46 -6.51
C PRO A 331 7.30 17.96 -6.59
N PHE A 332 6.67 17.40 -5.54
CA PHE A 332 6.34 15.98 -5.49
C PHE A 332 5.53 15.53 -6.71
N ARG A 333 5.75 14.29 -7.17
CA ARG A 333 5.00 13.67 -8.27
C ARG A 333 4.45 12.32 -7.85
N THR A 334 3.22 12.01 -8.23
CA THR A 334 2.63 10.68 -7.99
C THR A 334 3.36 9.60 -8.79
N GLN A 335 3.32 8.37 -8.30
CA GLN A 335 3.77 7.17 -8.99
C GLN A 335 2.58 6.24 -9.29
N PRO A 336 1.86 6.44 -10.42
CA PRO A 336 0.56 5.79 -10.65
C PRO A 336 0.62 4.26 -10.78
N ASP A 337 1.73 3.73 -11.30
CA ASP A 337 1.94 2.29 -11.49
C ASP A 337 2.36 1.53 -10.22
N LEU A 338 2.49 2.21 -9.08
CA LEU A 338 2.90 1.61 -7.82
C LEU A 338 1.69 1.37 -6.91
N TYR A 339 1.12 0.17 -6.98
CA TYR A 339 -0.08 -0.17 -6.19
C TYR A 339 0.25 -0.30 -4.71
N THR A 340 -0.41 0.54 -3.93
CA THR A 340 -0.34 0.59 -2.47
C THR A 340 -1.68 1.13 -1.96
N PRO A 341 -2.13 0.74 -0.77
CA PRO A 341 -3.19 1.48 -0.10
C PRO A 341 -2.61 2.79 0.45
N GLN A 342 -3.44 3.69 0.95
CA GLN A 342 -2.97 4.90 1.64
C GLN A 342 -2.32 4.54 2.99
N VAL A 343 -1.00 4.37 2.98
CA VAL A 343 -0.21 3.95 4.14
C VAL A 343 1.25 4.42 3.99
N GLN A 344 1.91 4.61 5.12
CA GLN A 344 3.36 4.75 5.20
C GLN A 344 4.06 3.48 4.67
N GLY A 345 5.28 3.65 4.16
CA GLY A 345 6.15 2.54 3.74
C GLY A 345 7.60 2.97 3.81
N SER A 346 8.54 2.03 3.86
CA SER A 346 9.96 2.28 4.12
C SER A 346 10.85 2.08 2.92
N LEU A 347 11.98 2.79 2.90
CA LEU A 347 13.03 2.64 1.90
C LEU A 347 14.31 2.11 2.54
N LEU A 348 15.06 1.32 1.80
CA LEU A 348 16.42 0.91 2.17
C LEU A 348 17.22 0.70 0.88
N ARG A 349 18.38 1.35 0.75
CA ARG A 349 19.31 1.10 -0.35
C ARG A 349 20.33 0.06 0.08
N LEU A 350 20.49 -0.99 -0.72
CA LEU A 350 21.51 -2.02 -0.51
C LEU A 350 22.87 -1.60 -1.10
N PRO A 351 23.99 -2.22 -0.67
CA PRO A 351 25.33 -1.90 -1.18
C PRO A 351 25.54 -2.11 -2.69
N ASN A 352 24.63 -2.81 -3.38
CA ASN A 352 24.65 -3.06 -4.81
C ASN A 352 23.72 -2.12 -5.61
N ASP A 353 23.33 -1.00 -5.01
CA ASP A 353 22.46 0.04 -5.58
C ASP A 353 21.00 -0.36 -5.78
N ARG A 354 20.62 -1.57 -5.36
CA ARG A 354 19.21 -1.97 -5.31
C ARG A 354 18.49 -1.17 -4.23
N LEU A 355 17.51 -0.38 -4.65
CA LEU A 355 16.64 0.34 -3.72
C LEU A 355 15.41 -0.53 -3.41
N LEU A 356 15.16 -0.77 -2.13
CA LEU A 356 14.01 -1.53 -1.65
C LEU A 356 12.92 -0.57 -1.18
N LEU A 357 11.66 -0.94 -1.45
CA LEU A 357 10.46 -0.36 -0.85
C LEU A 357 9.65 -1.45 -0.17
N ALA A 358 9.44 -1.34 1.14
CA ALA A 358 8.49 -2.18 1.86
C ALA A 358 7.17 -1.42 2.04
N ALA A 359 6.08 -1.96 1.51
CA ALA A 359 4.73 -1.48 1.73
C ALA A 359 3.70 -2.55 1.38
N PRO A 360 2.47 -2.50 1.94
CA PRO A 360 1.36 -3.31 1.48
C PRO A 360 1.08 -3.12 -0.03
N ALA A 361 0.92 -4.22 -0.76
CA ALA A 361 0.75 -4.22 -2.21
C ALA A 361 -0.71 -4.28 -2.68
N ASP A 362 -1.67 -4.49 -1.78
CA ASP A 362 -3.09 -4.42 -2.13
C ASP A 362 -3.50 -2.95 -2.39
N PRO A 363 -4.15 -2.64 -3.53
CA PRO A 363 -4.45 -1.26 -3.92
C PRO A 363 -5.47 -0.53 -3.02
N ASP A 364 -6.24 -1.23 -2.19
CA ASP A 364 -7.33 -0.66 -1.37
C ASP A 364 -7.16 -0.93 0.11
N ARG A 365 -6.60 -2.07 0.48
CA ARG A 365 -6.51 -2.50 1.88
C ARG A 365 -5.07 -2.58 2.34
N ARG A 366 -4.85 -2.22 3.60
CA ARG A 366 -3.59 -2.43 4.33
C ARG A 366 -3.36 -3.92 4.59
N ARG A 367 -2.92 -4.65 3.56
CA ARG A 367 -2.60 -6.08 3.59
C ARG A 367 -1.65 -6.44 2.47
N SER A 368 -1.11 -7.64 2.53
CA SER A 368 -0.13 -8.13 1.55
C SER A 368 1.19 -7.33 1.63
N MET A 369 1.83 -7.31 2.81
CA MET A 369 3.15 -6.67 2.96
C MET A 369 4.13 -7.27 1.96
N MET A 370 4.84 -6.42 1.25
CA MET A 370 5.70 -6.80 0.15
C MET A 370 6.92 -5.91 0.08
N VAL A 371 8.06 -6.51 -0.26
CA VAL A 371 9.29 -5.78 -0.62
C VAL A 371 9.38 -5.71 -2.14
N ARG A 372 9.46 -4.49 -2.69
CA ARG A 372 9.59 -4.22 -4.12
C ARG A 372 10.94 -3.59 -4.40
N SER A 373 11.59 -4.02 -5.47
CA SER A 373 12.91 -3.51 -5.83
C SER A 373 12.80 -2.45 -6.90
N SER A 374 13.67 -1.46 -6.80
CA SER A 374 13.99 -0.51 -7.85
C SER A 374 15.43 -0.76 -8.27
N TRP A 375 15.64 -0.81 -9.58
CA TRP A 375 16.95 -1.03 -10.20
C TRP A 375 17.46 0.21 -10.96
N ASP A 376 16.74 1.34 -10.84
CA ASP A 376 16.98 2.58 -11.57
C ASP A 376 16.88 3.82 -10.65
N GLY A 377 17.18 3.64 -9.35
CA GLY A 377 17.23 4.74 -8.39
C GLY A 377 15.86 5.31 -7.99
N GLY A 378 14.79 4.53 -8.09
CA GLY A 378 13.45 4.88 -7.64
C GLY A 378 12.56 5.45 -8.73
N VAL A 379 12.99 5.39 -10.00
CA VAL A 379 12.17 5.79 -11.15
C VAL A 379 11.07 4.77 -11.38
N THR A 380 11.38 3.48 -11.30
CA THR A 380 10.41 2.39 -11.33
C THR A 380 10.68 1.39 -10.21
N PHE A 381 9.60 0.78 -9.71
CA PHE A 381 9.69 -0.33 -8.76
C PHE A 381 8.98 -1.53 -9.35
N ASP A 382 9.44 -2.72 -8.96
CA ASP A 382 8.78 -3.98 -9.27
C ASP A 382 7.29 -3.91 -8.94
N SER A 383 6.47 -4.39 -9.87
CA SER A 383 5.04 -4.54 -9.67
C SER A 383 4.74 -5.68 -8.68
N ALA A 384 3.48 -5.75 -8.20
CA ALA A 384 3.08 -6.74 -7.19
C ALA A 384 3.31 -8.20 -7.62
N ASP A 385 3.34 -8.49 -8.93
CA ASP A 385 3.65 -9.80 -9.49
C ASP A 385 5.14 -10.19 -9.40
N ARG A 386 6.01 -9.20 -9.22
CA ARG A 386 7.47 -9.36 -9.15
C ARG A 386 8.06 -9.14 -7.77
N GLY A 387 7.32 -8.47 -6.87
CA GLY A 387 7.76 -8.22 -5.51
C GLY A 387 7.82 -9.48 -4.64
N ALA A 388 8.64 -9.42 -3.60
CA ALA A 388 8.78 -10.49 -2.61
C ALA A 388 7.68 -10.34 -1.53
N LEU A 389 6.75 -11.30 -1.51
CA LEU A 389 5.63 -11.32 -0.58
C LEU A 389 6.10 -11.73 0.82
N VAL A 390 5.89 -10.86 1.80
CA VAL A 390 6.24 -11.11 3.21
C VAL A 390 5.09 -11.82 3.93
N THR A 391 3.88 -11.30 3.81
CA THR A 391 2.67 -11.91 4.39
C THR A 391 1.44 -11.58 3.55
N THR A 392 0.38 -12.39 3.64
CA THR A 392 -0.95 -12.08 3.06
C THR A 392 -1.94 -11.48 4.06
N ASP A 393 -1.56 -11.44 5.34
CA ASP A 393 -2.31 -10.84 6.44
C ASP A 393 -2.55 -9.34 6.23
N TRP A 394 -3.39 -8.76 7.09
CA TRP A 394 -3.41 -7.31 7.23
C TRP A 394 -2.01 -6.84 7.61
N ALA A 395 -1.59 -5.73 7.02
CA ALA A 395 -0.27 -5.18 7.23
C ALA A 395 -0.27 -3.68 6.97
N GLY A 396 0.43 -2.94 7.82
CA GLY A 396 0.38 -1.48 7.87
C GLY A 396 1.75 -0.84 7.69
N TYR A 397 2.11 -0.02 8.67
CA TYR A 397 3.38 0.70 8.70
C TYR A 397 4.56 -0.27 8.72
N SER A 398 5.70 0.15 8.19
CA SER A 398 6.92 -0.66 8.15
C SER A 398 8.18 0.18 8.23
N ASP A 399 9.27 -0.43 8.69
CA ASP A 399 10.61 0.12 8.61
C ASP A 399 11.67 -0.96 8.35
N MET A 400 12.72 -0.62 7.60
CA MET A 400 13.77 -1.55 7.19
C MET A 400 15.14 -1.13 7.71
N VAL A 401 15.99 -2.11 8.00
CA VAL A 401 17.38 -1.90 8.43
C VAL A 401 18.29 -2.95 7.78
N LEU A 402 19.49 -2.55 7.35
CA LEU A 402 20.51 -3.48 6.90
C LEU A 402 21.28 -4.02 8.11
N MET A 403 21.49 -5.34 8.18
CA MET A 403 22.26 -5.92 9.28
C MET A 403 23.73 -5.46 9.24
N PRO A 404 24.30 -5.07 10.39
CA PRO A 404 25.64 -4.48 10.47
C PRO A 404 26.77 -5.52 10.32
N ASP A 405 26.46 -6.82 10.33
CA ASP A 405 27.44 -7.93 10.30
C ASP A 405 28.03 -8.20 8.90
N GLY A 406 27.66 -7.40 7.89
CA GLY A 406 28.13 -7.56 6.52
C GLY A 406 27.53 -8.76 5.79
N SER A 407 26.53 -9.43 6.38
CA SER A 407 25.86 -10.59 5.76
C SER A 407 24.99 -10.22 4.56
N GLY A 408 24.65 -8.94 4.39
CA GLY A 408 23.63 -8.50 3.43
C GLY A 408 22.19 -8.85 3.83
N THR A 409 21.98 -9.33 5.06
CA THR A 409 20.65 -9.59 5.60
C THR A 409 19.92 -8.27 5.86
N VAL A 410 18.64 -8.22 5.50
CA VAL A 410 17.75 -7.08 5.78
C VAL A 410 16.79 -7.49 6.89
N GLY A 411 16.59 -6.57 7.85
CA GLY A 411 15.51 -6.63 8.83
C GLY A 411 14.35 -5.76 8.36
N LEU A 412 13.13 -6.27 8.51
CA LEU A 412 11.87 -5.56 8.26
C LEU A 412 11.01 -5.63 9.51
N MET A 413 10.79 -4.48 10.14
CA MET A 413 9.82 -4.32 11.22
C MET A 413 8.52 -3.79 10.64
N TYR A 414 7.37 -4.42 10.92
CA TYR A 414 6.11 -3.99 10.32
C TYR A 414 4.87 -4.36 11.12
N GLU A 415 3.85 -3.50 11.05
CA GLU A 415 2.50 -3.77 11.58
C GLU A 415 1.85 -4.91 10.79
N ALA A 416 1.29 -5.91 11.48
CA ALA A 416 0.62 -7.05 10.86
C ALA A 416 -0.48 -7.64 11.75
N GLY A 417 -1.37 -8.44 11.14
CA GLY A 417 -2.31 -9.25 11.90
C GLY A 417 -3.34 -10.00 11.06
N PRO A 418 -3.86 -11.13 11.58
CA PRO A 418 -4.87 -11.91 10.87
C PRO A 418 -6.22 -11.18 10.78
N VAL A 419 -6.52 -10.25 11.70
CA VAL A 419 -7.81 -9.56 11.78
C VAL A 419 -7.69 -8.07 11.47
N ASP A 420 -6.65 -7.42 11.99
CA ASP A 420 -6.35 -6.00 11.79
C ASP A 420 -4.83 -5.82 11.66
N ALA A 421 -4.38 -4.84 10.89
CA ALA A 421 -2.94 -4.55 10.76
C ALA A 421 -2.30 -4.16 12.10
N ARG A 422 -3.11 -3.73 13.07
CA ARG A 422 -2.68 -3.24 14.38
C ARG A 422 -2.64 -4.33 15.46
N ASP A 423 -2.91 -5.59 15.10
CA ASP A 423 -2.93 -6.69 16.06
C ASP A 423 -1.54 -6.89 16.70
N GLU A 424 -0.47 -6.76 15.90
CA GLU A 424 0.91 -6.95 16.32
C GLU A 424 1.91 -6.21 15.42
N ILE A 425 3.15 -6.05 15.92
CA ILE A 425 4.30 -5.67 15.08
C ILE A 425 5.23 -6.87 15.00
N ARG A 426 5.58 -7.27 13.77
CA ARG A 426 6.50 -8.37 13.49
C ARG A 426 7.87 -7.86 13.08
N PHE A 427 8.87 -8.70 13.27
CA PHE A 427 10.22 -8.50 12.76
C PHE A 427 10.60 -9.69 11.87
N ALA A 428 10.77 -9.41 10.58
CA ALA A 428 11.24 -10.36 9.58
C ALA A 428 12.71 -10.10 9.24
N ARG A 429 13.43 -11.16 8.90
CA ARG A 429 14.81 -11.14 8.43
C ARG A 429 14.87 -11.90 7.11
N PHE A 430 15.55 -11.36 6.11
CA PHE A 430 15.72 -12.05 4.83
C PHE A 430 17.00 -11.64 4.12
N THR A 431 17.47 -12.50 3.23
CA THR A 431 18.64 -12.26 2.40
C THR A 431 18.26 -11.69 1.04
N GLU A 432 19.24 -11.17 0.31
CA GLU A 432 19.01 -10.77 -1.08
C GLU A 432 18.59 -11.95 -1.98
N ASP A 433 19.10 -13.15 -1.70
CA ASP A 433 18.69 -14.37 -2.43
C ASP A 433 17.19 -14.64 -2.31
N TRP A 434 16.59 -14.36 -1.14
CA TRP A 434 15.14 -14.48 -0.94
C TRP A 434 14.35 -13.43 -1.73
N LEU A 435 14.88 -12.21 -1.83
CA LEU A 435 14.28 -11.15 -2.67
C LEU A 435 14.29 -11.53 -4.16
N GLY A 436 15.21 -12.40 -4.56
CA GLY A 436 15.40 -12.84 -5.94
C GLY A 436 16.13 -11.80 -6.80
N PRO A 437 16.55 -12.21 -8.01
CA PRO A 437 17.29 -11.36 -8.94
C PRO A 437 16.37 -10.33 -9.61
N ARG A 438 16.97 -9.36 -10.32
CA ARG A 438 16.24 -8.49 -11.25
C ARG A 438 15.48 -9.35 -12.27
N ALA A 439 14.16 -9.19 -12.31
CA ALA A 439 13.33 -9.93 -13.25
C ALA A 439 13.66 -9.54 -14.70
N GLU A 440 13.80 -10.55 -15.56
CA GLU A 440 13.90 -10.36 -17.01
C GLU A 440 12.63 -9.68 -17.57
N ALA A 441 12.71 -9.22 -18.82
CA ALA A 441 11.54 -8.72 -19.52
C ALA A 441 10.50 -9.85 -19.69
N GLY A 442 9.42 -9.80 -18.91
CA GLY A 442 8.30 -10.74 -19.00
C GLY A 442 7.54 -10.66 -20.33
N ALA A 443 6.65 -11.62 -20.55
CA ALA A 443 5.79 -11.66 -21.73
C ALA A 443 4.93 -10.39 -21.85
N ARG A 444 4.65 -9.99 -23.10
CA ARG A 444 3.86 -8.82 -23.44
C ARG A 444 2.86 -9.13 -24.53
N THR A 445 1.88 -8.25 -24.69
CA THR A 445 0.93 -8.25 -25.80
C THR A 445 0.78 -6.82 -26.34
N PRO A 446 0.65 -6.62 -27.67
CA PRO A 446 0.58 -5.27 -28.25
C PRO A 446 -0.66 -4.48 -27.79
N ASP A 447 -0.45 -3.20 -27.47
CA ASP A 447 -1.51 -2.18 -27.44
C ASP A 447 -1.37 -1.32 -28.71
N LEU A 448 -2.31 -1.46 -29.64
CA LEU A 448 -2.32 -0.77 -30.93
C LEU A 448 -2.92 0.65 -30.86
N ALA A 449 -3.22 1.15 -29.67
CA ALA A 449 -3.60 2.55 -29.49
C ALA A 449 -2.41 3.49 -29.78
N PRO A 450 -2.63 4.69 -30.35
CA PRO A 450 -1.54 5.60 -30.67
C PRO A 450 -0.69 5.98 -29.44
N GLY A 451 0.60 5.69 -29.52
CA GLY A 451 1.59 5.99 -28.47
C GLY A 451 1.51 5.07 -27.25
N ALA A 452 0.93 3.87 -27.40
CA ALA A 452 0.90 2.88 -26.33
C ALA A 452 2.10 1.94 -26.39
N GLU A 453 2.64 1.64 -25.23
CA GLU A 453 3.61 0.56 -25.03
C GLU A 453 2.88 -0.79 -24.92
N PRO A 454 3.53 -1.92 -25.29
CA PRO A 454 2.92 -3.23 -25.11
C PRO A 454 2.60 -3.53 -23.64
N ALA A 455 1.41 -4.08 -23.40
CA ALA A 455 0.92 -4.44 -22.09
C ALA A 455 1.67 -5.66 -21.53
N ALA A 456 1.92 -5.65 -20.23
CA ALA A 456 2.56 -6.77 -19.54
C ALA A 456 1.57 -7.93 -19.39
N VAL A 457 2.04 -9.14 -19.64
CA VAL A 457 1.32 -10.39 -19.38
C VAL A 457 1.86 -10.98 -18.08
N THR A 458 0.98 -11.28 -17.14
CA THR A 458 1.28 -11.90 -15.85
C THR A 458 0.73 -13.32 -15.81
N GLY A 459 1.36 -14.21 -15.04
CA GLY A 459 0.96 -15.61 -14.95
C GLY A 459 1.14 -16.37 -16.27
N ASP A 460 0.30 -17.39 -16.49
CA ASP A 460 0.40 -18.35 -17.58
C ASP A 460 -0.67 -18.11 -18.67
N VAL A 461 -0.92 -16.84 -19.03
CA VAL A 461 -1.87 -16.49 -20.09
C VAL A 461 -1.45 -17.11 -21.42
N ALA A 462 -2.34 -17.94 -21.98
CA ALA A 462 -2.05 -18.72 -23.19
C ALA A 462 -2.74 -18.14 -24.44
N ALA A 463 -2.13 -18.35 -25.61
CA ALA A 463 -2.79 -18.03 -26.88
C ALA A 463 -3.92 -19.04 -27.19
N THR A 464 -5.02 -18.57 -27.76
CA THR A 464 -6.14 -19.39 -28.26
C THR A 464 -6.73 -18.82 -29.55
N THR A 465 -7.66 -19.52 -30.17
CA THR A 465 -8.35 -19.00 -31.37
C THR A 465 -9.40 -17.96 -30.97
N GLY A 466 -9.22 -16.75 -31.45
CA GLY A 466 -10.11 -15.62 -31.23
C GLY A 466 -11.32 -15.62 -32.15
N ARG A 467 -12.19 -14.63 -31.93
CA ARG A 467 -13.23 -14.24 -32.88
C ARG A 467 -12.60 -13.60 -34.12
N PHE A 468 -11.56 -12.80 -33.94
CA PHE A 468 -10.78 -12.19 -35.00
C PHE A 468 -9.30 -12.54 -34.83
N GLY A 469 -8.83 -13.63 -35.46
CA GLY A 469 -7.43 -14.03 -35.33
C GLY A 469 -7.16 -14.86 -34.07
N GLY A 470 -6.17 -14.46 -33.30
CA GLY A 470 -5.81 -15.04 -32.00
C GLY A 470 -6.58 -14.38 -30.85
N ALA A 471 -6.34 -14.87 -29.63
CA ALA A 471 -6.93 -14.36 -28.40
C ALA A 471 -6.10 -14.82 -27.20
N ALA A 472 -6.33 -14.20 -26.04
CA ALA A 472 -5.72 -14.60 -24.77
C ALA A 472 -6.68 -15.46 -23.93
N ALA A 473 -6.21 -16.61 -23.47
CA ALA A 473 -6.87 -17.48 -22.51
C ALA A 473 -6.26 -17.31 -21.11
N PHE A 474 -7.13 -17.21 -20.11
CA PHE A 474 -6.83 -16.95 -18.70
C PHE A 474 -7.33 -18.11 -17.84
N GLY A 475 -6.67 -18.33 -16.70
CA GLY A 475 -6.99 -19.41 -15.76
C GLY A 475 -6.47 -20.76 -16.24
N THR A 476 -5.40 -20.74 -17.05
CA THR A 476 -4.67 -21.93 -17.51
C THR A 476 -3.56 -22.33 -16.55
N GLY A 477 -3.10 -21.40 -15.69
CA GLY A 477 -2.08 -21.65 -14.67
C GLY A 477 -2.61 -22.26 -13.37
N GLU A 478 -1.71 -22.87 -12.59
CA GLU A 478 -2.01 -23.52 -11.30
C GLU A 478 -1.75 -22.61 -10.07
N SER A 479 -1.15 -21.43 -10.26
CA SER A 479 -0.70 -20.58 -9.14
C SER A 479 -1.87 -19.91 -8.40
N GLU A 480 -2.06 -20.27 -7.13
CA GLU A 480 -2.99 -19.61 -6.20
C GLU A 480 -2.36 -18.42 -5.46
N GLN A 481 -1.07 -18.14 -5.67
CA GLN A 481 -0.37 -17.07 -4.96
C GLN A 481 -0.82 -15.68 -5.44
N VAL A 482 -1.15 -14.80 -4.49
CA VAL A 482 -1.52 -13.40 -4.75
C VAL A 482 -0.35 -12.67 -5.41
N GLY A 483 -0.67 -11.90 -6.46
CA GLY A 483 0.29 -11.20 -7.30
C GLY A 483 0.72 -12.03 -8.51
N ARG A 484 0.64 -13.35 -8.48
CA ARG A 484 1.17 -14.22 -9.55
C ARG A 484 0.10 -14.76 -10.51
N GLY A 485 -0.98 -14.01 -10.67
CA GLY A 485 -2.12 -14.42 -11.48
C GLY A 485 -2.03 -14.16 -12.96
N ASP A 486 -2.77 -14.98 -13.69
CA ASP A 486 -3.03 -14.83 -15.12
C ASP A 486 -3.75 -13.50 -15.37
N GLY A 487 -3.10 -12.62 -16.14
CA GLY A 487 -3.68 -11.33 -16.48
C GLY A 487 -2.90 -10.57 -17.53
N VAL A 488 -3.51 -9.51 -18.01
CA VAL A 488 -2.83 -8.48 -18.82
C VAL A 488 -2.97 -7.15 -18.09
N ARG A 489 -1.85 -6.48 -17.88
CA ARG A 489 -1.78 -5.16 -17.22
C ARG A 489 -1.15 -4.15 -18.16
N LEU A 490 -1.87 -3.05 -18.40
CA LEU A 490 -1.33 -1.96 -19.21
C LEU A 490 -0.41 -1.08 -18.36
N PRO A 491 0.74 -0.64 -18.90
CA PRO A 491 1.55 0.40 -18.27
C PRO A 491 0.76 1.72 -18.22
N PHE A 492 0.98 2.52 -17.18
CA PHE A 492 0.33 3.80 -17.04
C PHE A 492 0.69 4.75 -18.18
N ARG A 493 -0.32 5.50 -18.64
CA ARG A 493 -0.15 6.67 -19.50
C ARG A 493 -1.32 7.63 -19.29
N GLU A 494 -1.07 8.91 -19.50
CA GLU A 494 -2.02 10.01 -19.21
C GLU A 494 -3.34 9.92 -19.98
N ARG A 495 -3.42 9.12 -21.05
CA ARG A 495 -4.65 8.91 -21.83
C ARG A 495 -5.56 7.79 -21.32
N LEU A 496 -5.06 6.91 -20.45
CA LEU A 496 -5.87 5.81 -19.90
C LEU A 496 -6.94 6.28 -18.91
N PRO A 497 -6.67 7.25 -18.01
CA PRO A 497 -7.69 7.82 -17.14
C PRO A 497 -8.81 8.46 -17.95
N LEU A 498 -10.04 7.96 -17.81
CA LEU A 498 -11.20 8.41 -18.59
C LEU A 498 -11.79 9.74 -18.08
N GLY A 499 -11.38 10.17 -16.88
CA GLY A 499 -11.88 11.40 -16.27
C GLY A 499 -13.39 11.37 -16.04
N ASP A 500 -14.04 12.52 -16.21
CA ASP A 500 -15.49 12.70 -16.07
C ASP A 500 -16.27 12.55 -17.39
N GLY A 501 -15.55 12.29 -18.48
CA GLY A 501 -16.09 12.18 -19.82
C GLY A 501 -16.92 10.91 -20.07
N ASP A 502 -17.58 10.93 -21.22
CA ASP A 502 -18.21 9.75 -21.80
C ASP A 502 -17.15 8.74 -22.25
N PHE A 503 -17.49 7.44 -22.25
CA PHE A 503 -16.56 6.39 -22.65
C PHE A 503 -17.28 5.19 -23.24
N THR A 504 -16.51 4.34 -23.92
CA THR A 504 -16.96 3.02 -24.37
C THR A 504 -15.88 1.99 -24.11
N VAL A 505 -16.26 0.88 -23.48
CA VAL A 505 -15.44 -0.34 -23.36
C VAL A 505 -16.09 -1.41 -24.22
N SER A 506 -15.33 -1.99 -25.14
CA SER A 506 -15.78 -3.04 -26.06
C SER A 506 -14.82 -4.21 -26.01
N LEU A 507 -15.32 -5.44 -25.99
CA LEU A 507 -14.48 -6.65 -25.99
C LEU A 507 -15.25 -7.85 -26.50
N TRP A 508 -14.54 -8.91 -26.89
CA TRP A 508 -15.07 -10.25 -27.00
C TRP A 508 -14.65 -11.09 -25.80
N PHE A 509 -15.56 -11.93 -25.31
CA PHE A 509 -15.29 -12.86 -24.21
C PHE A 509 -15.86 -14.24 -24.53
N ARG A 510 -15.24 -15.28 -23.96
CA ARG A 510 -15.68 -16.67 -24.00
C ARG A 510 -15.34 -17.35 -22.68
N TYR A 511 -16.30 -18.04 -22.07
CA TYR A 511 -16.05 -18.84 -20.87
C TYR A 511 -17.15 -19.89 -20.66
N GLU A 512 -16.87 -20.90 -19.83
CA GLU A 512 -17.79 -22.00 -19.50
C GLU A 512 -17.99 -22.18 -17.98
N ALA A 513 -17.22 -21.45 -17.17
CA ALA A 513 -17.28 -21.57 -15.72
C ALA A 513 -18.70 -21.28 -15.21
N GLY A 514 -19.23 -22.20 -14.39
CA GLY A 514 -20.58 -22.11 -13.82
C GLY A 514 -20.66 -21.42 -12.46
N ARG A 515 -19.53 -20.97 -11.91
CA ARG A 515 -19.42 -20.35 -10.58
C ARG A 515 -18.24 -19.37 -10.54
N GLY A 516 -18.26 -18.49 -9.55
CA GLY A 516 -17.21 -17.49 -9.34
C GLY A 516 -17.53 -16.17 -10.01
N ASP A 517 -16.73 -15.15 -9.71
CA ASP A 517 -16.74 -13.86 -10.39
C ASP A 517 -15.57 -13.86 -11.39
N HIS A 518 -15.82 -13.52 -12.65
CA HIS A 518 -14.81 -13.52 -13.71
C HIS A 518 -14.59 -12.12 -14.29
N PRO A 519 -13.61 -11.35 -13.79
CA PRO A 519 -13.30 -10.03 -14.31
C PRO A 519 -12.86 -10.10 -15.77
N PHE A 520 -13.51 -9.36 -16.66
CA PHE A 520 -13.08 -9.24 -18.05
C PHE A 520 -12.12 -8.06 -18.19
N VAL A 521 -12.52 -6.91 -17.67
CA VAL A 521 -11.76 -5.67 -17.73
C VAL A 521 -12.03 -4.84 -16.48
N TRP A 522 -10.99 -4.22 -15.95
CA TRP A 522 -11.02 -3.35 -14.79
C TRP A 522 -10.15 -2.12 -15.03
N LEU A 523 -10.73 -0.93 -14.89
CA LEU A 523 -10.05 0.35 -15.01
C LEU A 523 -10.19 1.12 -13.70
N GLY A 524 -9.08 1.60 -13.14
CA GLY A 524 -9.06 2.40 -11.92
C GLY A 524 -8.98 1.56 -10.64
N GLY A 525 -9.58 2.07 -9.57
CA GLY A 525 -9.40 1.59 -8.21
C GLY A 525 -10.25 0.39 -7.84
N LEU A 526 -10.32 0.13 -6.54
CA LEU A 526 -11.01 -1.03 -5.97
C LEU A 526 -11.99 -0.60 -4.87
N GLY A 527 -12.85 -1.52 -4.43
CA GLY A 527 -13.73 -1.29 -3.29
C GLY A 527 -14.91 -0.37 -3.62
N GLY A 528 -15.51 0.25 -2.60
CA GLY A 528 -16.68 1.12 -2.76
C GLY A 528 -16.37 2.61 -2.78
N ARG A 529 -15.10 3.00 -2.64
CA ARG A 529 -14.68 4.40 -2.46
C ARG A 529 -13.82 4.91 -3.61
N ALA A 530 -13.00 4.05 -4.21
CA ALA A 530 -12.13 4.47 -5.31
C ALA A 530 -12.91 4.52 -6.64
N PRO A 531 -12.75 5.59 -7.43
CA PRO A 531 -13.28 5.66 -8.79
C PRO A 531 -12.76 4.51 -9.66
N GLN A 532 -13.67 3.88 -10.39
CA GLN A 532 -13.38 2.68 -11.17
C GLN A 532 -14.46 2.42 -12.24
N VAL A 533 -14.10 1.65 -13.26
CA VAL A 533 -15.02 1.05 -14.23
C VAL A 533 -14.62 -0.40 -14.44
N TRP A 534 -15.55 -1.33 -14.32
CA TRP A 534 -15.25 -2.74 -14.61
C TRP A 534 -16.44 -3.49 -15.18
N VAL A 535 -16.14 -4.62 -15.84
CA VAL A 535 -17.11 -5.58 -16.36
C VAL A 535 -16.68 -6.99 -15.98
N ARG A 536 -17.62 -7.82 -15.51
CA ARG A 536 -17.36 -9.21 -15.13
C ARG A 536 -18.53 -10.15 -15.39
N GLY A 537 -18.22 -11.42 -15.61
CA GLY A 537 -19.19 -12.51 -15.60
C GLY A 537 -19.52 -12.97 -14.17
N GLU A 538 -20.80 -13.20 -13.89
CA GLU A 538 -21.30 -13.72 -12.60
C GLU A 538 -22.27 -14.90 -12.85
N PRO A 539 -21.76 -16.07 -13.31
CA PRO A 539 -22.57 -17.20 -13.73
C PRO A 539 -23.54 -17.73 -12.65
N SER A 540 -23.14 -17.73 -11.38
CA SER A 540 -24.02 -18.12 -10.27
C SER A 540 -25.25 -17.21 -10.13
N SER A 541 -25.16 -15.96 -10.61
CA SER A 541 -26.27 -14.99 -10.64
C SER A 541 -26.93 -14.90 -12.02
N GLY A 542 -26.51 -15.72 -13.00
CA GLY A 542 -27.06 -15.73 -14.35
C GLY A 542 -26.91 -14.39 -15.08
N ARG A 543 -25.81 -13.66 -14.89
CA ARG A 543 -25.62 -12.32 -15.46
C ARG A 543 -24.16 -11.99 -15.81
N VAL A 544 -24.00 -11.04 -16.71
CA VAL A 544 -22.81 -10.20 -16.84
C VAL A 544 -23.14 -8.85 -16.21
N ARG A 545 -22.25 -8.32 -15.38
CA ARG A 545 -22.45 -7.07 -14.64
C ARG A 545 -21.33 -6.09 -14.95
N ALA A 546 -21.70 -4.83 -15.07
CA ALA A 546 -20.77 -3.72 -15.14
C ALA A 546 -21.07 -2.69 -14.05
N LEU A 547 -20.02 -2.04 -13.56
CA LEU A 547 -20.09 -1.00 -12.56
C LEU A 547 -19.24 0.19 -12.99
N MET A 548 -19.71 1.40 -12.68
CA MET A 548 -18.87 2.59 -12.59
C MET A 548 -18.99 3.19 -11.18
N THR A 549 -17.87 3.61 -10.59
CA THR A 549 -17.81 4.49 -9.42
C THR A 549 -17.17 5.80 -9.85
N ALA A 550 -17.79 6.92 -9.51
CA ALA A 550 -17.30 8.25 -9.85
C ALA A 550 -17.30 9.20 -8.63
N VAL A 551 -16.40 10.17 -8.67
CA VAL A 551 -16.30 11.26 -7.68
C VAL A 551 -16.42 12.60 -8.38
N ASP A 552 -17.25 13.49 -7.82
CA ASP A 552 -17.59 14.81 -8.36
C ASP A 552 -17.17 15.92 -7.38
N GLY A 553 -16.10 16.65 -7.70
CA GLY A 553 -15.48 17.60 -6.77
C GLY A 553 -15.06 16.91 -5.46
N GLY A 554 -15.27 17.56 -4.32
CA GLY A 554 -15.08 16.99 -2.98
C GLY A 554 -16.24 16.11 -2.47
N SER A 555 -17.17 15.70 -3.34
CA SER A 555 -18.34 14.89 -2.93
C SER A 555 -17.99 13.43 -2.66
N ALA A 556 -18.81 12.75 -1.87
CA ALA A 556 -18.68 11.31 -1.65
C ALA A 556 -18.81 10.51 -2.98
N PRO A 557 -18.07 9.41 -3.14
CA PRO A 557 -18.17 8.53 -4.30
C PRO A 557 -19.59 8.00 -4.50
N ARG A 558 -20.00 7.86 -5.76
CA ARG A 558 -21.27 7.23 -6.14
C ARG A 558 -21.04 6.17 -7.20
N SER A 559 -21.89 5.15 -7.21
CA SER A 559 -21.82 4.06 -8.18
C SER A 559 -23.12 3.90 -8.97
N ALA A 560 -22.97 3.51 -10.23
CA ALA A 560 -24.05 3.06 -11.09
C ALA A 560 -23.70 1.68 -11.64
N GLU A 561 -24.69 0.81 -11.74
CA GLU A 561 -24.50 -0.59 -12.12
C GLU A 561 -25.56 -1.05 -13.12
N VAL A 562 -25.14 -1.90 -14.06
CA VAL A 562 -26.02 -2.53 -15.06
C VAL A 562 -25.72 -4.02 -15.13
N ALA A 563 -26.75 -4.83 -15.35
CA ALA A 563 -26.60 -6.28 -15.48
C ALA A 563 -27.52 -6.85 -16.55
N THR A 564 -27.02 -7.81 -17.30
CA THR A 564 -27.77 -8.54 -18.33
C THR A 564 -28.72 -9.58 -17.72
N ARG A 565 -29.62 -10.12 -18.56
CA ARG A 565 -30.43 -11.31 -18.25
C ARG A 565 -29.78 -12.54 -18.89
N GLY A 566 -28.64 -12.94 -18.39
CA GLY A 566 -27.86 -14.06 -18.92
C GLY A 566 -26.38 -13.92 -18.61
N ALA A 567 -25.71 -15.02 -18.26
CA ALA A 567 -24.29 -15.04 -17.98
C ALA A 567 -23.42 -15.20 -19.22
N PHE A 568 -23.96 -15.74 -20.33
CA PHE A 568 -23.23 -15.96 -21.58
C PHE A 568 -21.96 -16.83 -21.37
N ASN A 569 -22.08 -17.84 -20.51
CA ASN A 569 -21.03 -18.81 -20.16
C ASN A 569 -21.24 -20.15 -20.89
N ASP A 570 -21.59 -20.11 -22.17
CA ASP A 570 -21.95 -21.26 -23.01
C ASP A 570 -20.79 -21.77 -23.89
N GLY A 571 -19.57 -21.27 -23.64
CA GLY A 571 -18.38 -21.61 -24.42
C GLY A 571 -18.31 -20.96 -25.81
N GLN A 572 -19.25 -20.09 -26.17
CA GLN A 572 -19.20 -19.32 -27.42
C GLN A 572 -18.58 -17.93 -27.22
N TRP A 573 -18.11 -17.35 -28.32
CA TRP A 573 -17.63 -15.97 -28.34
C TRP A 573 -18.81 -15.00 -28.36
N HIS A 574 -18.84 -14.10 -27.37
CA HIS A 574 -19.83 -13.04 -27.24
C HIS A 574 -19.17 -11.67 -27.29
N HIS A 575 -19.81 -10.72 -27.95
CA HIS A 575 -19.34 -9.33 -28.01
C HIS A 575 -20.04 -8.49 -26.95
N LEU A 576 -19.27 -7.75 -26.15
CA LEU A 576 -19.76 -6.86 -25.12
C LEU A 576 -19.47 -5.40 -25.48
N ALA A 577 -20.42 -4.51 -25.20
CA ALA A 577 -20.18 -3.07 -25.18
C ALA A 577 -20.80 -2.41 -23.94
N LEU A 578 -19.96 -1.74 -23.15
CA LEU A 578 -20.34 -0.85 -22.04
C LEU A 578 -20.12 0.60 -22.48
N THR A 579 -21.14 1.44 -22.36
CA THR A 579 -21.06 2.86 -22.74
C THR A 579 -21.58 3.75 -21.63
N ARG A 580 -20.80 4.78 -21.27
CA ARG A 580 -21.28 5.98 -20.58
C ARG A 580 -21.53 7.06 -21.63
N GLY A 581 -22.77 7.52 -21.73
CA GLY A 581 -23.16 8.56 -22.68
C GLY A 581 -24.63 8.91 -22.60
N GLY A 582 -24.99 10.13 -23.01
CA GLY A 582 -26.38 10.58 -23.07
C GLY A 582 -27.12 10.48 -21.73
N GLY A 583 -26.42 10.70 -20.60
CA GLY A 583 -27.01 10.61 -19.26
C GLY A 583 -27.15 9.17 -18.71
N ARG A 584 -26.66 8.16 -19.43
CA ARG A 584 -26.85 6.75 -19.06
C ARG A 584 -25.54 5.97 -19.01
N LEU A 585 -25.56 4.89 -18.23
CA LEU A 585 -24.64 3.76 -18.34
C LEU A 585 -25.43 2.62 -19.01
N ALA A 586 -24.90 2.06 -20.09
CA ALA A 586 -25.58 1.04 -20.88
C ALA A 586 -24.66 -0.14 -21.19
N LEU A 587 -25.16 -1.36 -21.02
CA LEU A 587 -24.44 -2.60 -21.30
C LEU A 587 -25.24 -3.42 -22.32
N SER A 588 -24.57 -3.85 -23.39
CA SER A 588 -25.14 -4.72 -24.42
C SER A 588 -24.24 -5.92 -24.71
N VAL A 589 -24.85 -7.04 -25.06
CA VAL A 589 -24.17 -8.26 -25.50
C VAL A 589 -24.71 -8.64 -26.88
N ASP A 590 -23.83 -9.02 -27.79
CA ASP A 590 -24.09 -9.42 -29.19
C ASP A 590 -24.86 -8.41 -30.05
N GLY A 591 -24.85 -7.14 -29.65
CA GLY A 591 -25.63 -6.09 -30.31
C GLY A 591 -27.14 -6.19 -30.05
N GLY A 592 -27.56 -6.97 -29.05
CA GLY A 592 -28.92 -6.97 -28.53
C GLY A 592 -29.27 -5.65 -27.84
N GLU A 593 -30.53 -5.55 -27.38
CA GLU A 593 -31.00 -4.37 -26.65
C GLU A 593 -30.15 -4.13 -25.38
N ALA A 594 -29.65 -2.91 -25.23
CA ALA A 594 -28.82 -2.55 -24.09
C ALA A 594 -29.67 -2.43 -22.81
N VAL A 595 -29.23 -3.07 -21.73
CA VAL A 595 -29.74 -2.76 -20.40
C VAL A 595 -29.06 -1.48 -19.93
N SER A 596 -29.84 -0.51 -19.45
CA SER A 596 -29.30 0.79 -19.09
C SER A 596 -29.93 1.40 -17.85
N VAL A 597 -29.14 2.20 -17.14
CA VAL A 597 -29.53 3.00 -15.97
C VAL A 597 -29.01 4.44 -16.12
N PRO A 598 -29.51 5.42 -15.36
CA PRO A 598 -28.84 6.71 -15.25
C PRO A 598 -27.39 6.54 -14.76
N HIS A 599 -26.44 7.25 -15.36
CA HIS A 599 -25.07 7.26 -14.85
C HIS A 599 -24.95 8.16 -13.60
N VAL A 600 -23.79 8.11 -12.94
CA VAL A 600 -23.41 9.02 -11.86
C VAL A 600 -22.36 10.01 -12.38
N PRO A 601 -22.47 11.32 -12.08
CA PRO A 601 -21.55 12.33 -12.60
C PRO A 601 -20.21 12.29 -11.86
N GLY A 602 -19.21 12.97 -12.43
CA GLY A 602 -17.86 13.03 -11.90
C GLY A 602 -16.88 12.08 -12.60
N SER A 603 -15.64 12.11 -12.11
CA SER A 603 -14.50 11.37 -12.64
C SER A 603 -14.49 9.92 -12.19
N VAL A 604 -14.24 9.00 -13.12
CA VAL A 604 -14.07 7.56 -12.84
C VAL A 604 -12.61 7.14 -12.62
N SER A 605 -11.69 8.10 -12.54
CA SER A 605 -10.26 7.79 -12.41
C SER A 605 -9.54 8.58 -11.31
N ARG A 606 -10.05 9.74 -10.89
CA ARG A 606 -9.43 10.62 -9.86
C ARG A 606 -9.16 9.87 -8.53
N ASN A 607 -8.05 10.17 -7.85
CA ASN A 607 -7.74 9.62 -6.50
C ASN A 607 -7.89 8.09 -6.41
N SER A 608 -7.43 7.37 -7.43
CA SER A 608 -7.48 5.92 -7.46
C SER A 608 -6.06 5.41 -7.67
N THR A 609 -5.74 4.25 -7.07
CA THR A 609 -4.66 3.37 -7.55
C THR A 609 -5.02 2.92 -8.96
N PHE A 610 -4.69 3.76 -9.94
CA PHE A 610 -5.21 3.59 -11.28
C PHE A 610 -4.43 2.50 -12.02
N GLY A 611 -5.14 1.45 -12.41
CA GLY A 611 -4.64 0.39 -13.26
C GLY A 611 -5.63 0.02 -14.35
N VAL A 612 -5.14 -0.59 -15.42
CA VAL A 612 -6.01 -1.28 -16.38
C VAL A 612 -5.61 -2.74 -16.42
N HIS A 613 -6.56 -3.60 -16.05
CA HIS A 613 -6.39 -5.04 -15.92
C HIS A 613 -7.38 -5.79 -16.79
N LEU A 614 -6.91 -6.80 -17.51
CA LEU A 614 -7.73 -7.75 -18.25
C LEU A 614 -7.62 -9.13 -17.61
N GLY A 615 -8.74 -9.83 -17.52
CA GLY A 615 -8.80 -11.20 -16.97
C GLY A 615 -8.60 -11.30 -15.46
N GLN A 616 -8.30 -10.19 -14.77
CA GLN A 616 -8.08 -10.17 -13.32
C GLN A 616 -8.59 -8.89 -12.67
N ARG A 617 -8.84 -8.98 -11.37
CA ARG A 617 -9.08 -7.83 -10.49
C ARG A 617 -7.74 -7.21 -10.06
N PRO A 618 -7.66 -5.90 -9.77
CA PRO A 618 -6.39 -5.24 -9.43
C PRO A 618 -5.65 -5.83 -8.21
N ASP A 619 -6.38 -6.41 -7.25
CA ASP A 619 -5.78 -7.08 -6.07
C ASP A 619 -5.50 -8.58 -6.28
N ASP A 620 -5.68 -9.07 -7.52
CA ASP A 620 -5.43 -10.44 -7.95
C ASP A 620 -6.23 -11.54 -7.21
N ARG A 621 -7.25 -11.15 -6.43
CA ARG A 621 -8.11 -12.10 -5.68
C ARG A 621 -9.30 -12.61 -6.47
N GLN A 622 -9.54 -12.08 -7.67
CA GLN A 622 -10.54 -12.59 -8.60
C GLN A 622 -9.91 -12.67 -9.99
N ARG A 623 -10.10 -13.81 -10.65
CA ARG A 623 -9.50 -14.13 -11.94
C ARG A 623 -10.53 -14.75 -12.87
N MET A 624 -10.34 -14.50 -14.16
CA MET A 624 -11.13 -15.10 -15.22
C MET A 624 -10.64 -16.52 -15.49
N ALA A 625 -11.59 -17.42 -15.70
CA ALA A 625 -11.34 -18.72 -16.32
C ALA A 625 -12.06 -18.71 -17.66
N GLY A 626 -11.35 -18.40 -18.75
CA GLY A 626 -11.95 -18.14 -20.05
C GLY A 626 -10.98 -17.44 -21.01
N ALA A 627 -11.49 -16.77 -22.04
CA ALA A 627 -10.68 -16.04 -23.00
C ALA A 627 -11.26 -14.66 -23.34
N LEU A 628 -10.38 -13.72 -23.69
CA LEU A 628 -10.69 -12.38 -24.19
C LEU A 628 -10.06 -12.15 -25.55
N ASP A 629 -10.73 -11.36 -26.38
CA ASP A 629 -10.29 -10.97 -27.72
C ASP A 629 -10.75 -9.53 -28.02
N GLU A 630 -9.98 -8.80 -28.83
CA GLU A 630 -10.26 -7.43 -29.30
C GLU A 630 -10.78 -6.48 -28.19
N VAL A 631 -9.99 -6.30 -27.13
CA VAL A 631 -10.33 -5.38 -26.03
C VAL A 631 -10.00 -3.95 -26.44
N VAL A 632 -11.02 -3.09 -26.51
CA VAL A 632 -10.88 -1.70 -26.96
C VAL A 632 -11.59 -0.74 -26.01
N VAL A 633 -10.91 0.35 -25.64
CA VAL A 633 -11.45 1.42 -24.81
C VAL A 633 -11.39 2.74 -25.59
N TYR A 634 -12.49 3.49 -25.59
CA TYR A 634 -12.58 4.83 -26.16
C TYR A 634 -12.99 5.84 -25.08
N ASP A 635 -12.42 7.05 -25.14
CA ASP A 635 -12.75 8.22 -24.31
C ASP A 635 -13.97 8.99 -24.84
N ARG A 636 -14.92 8.27 -25.44
CA ARG A 636 -16.19 8.77 -25.94
C ARG A 636 -17.25 7.69 -26.00
N ALA A 637 -18.52 8.09 -26.03
CA ALA A 637 -19.61 7.20 -26.38
C ALA A 637 -19.57 6.86 -27.89
N LEU A 638 -19.58 5.57 -28.23
CA LEU A 638 -19.76 5.10 -29.60
C LEU A 638 -21.25 5.02 -29.96
N SER A 639 -21.57 5.31 -31.22
CA SER A 639 -22.91 5.12 -31.78
C SER A 639 -23.21 3.64 -32.05
N ALA A 640 -24.50 3.30 -32.15
CA ALA A 640 -24.93 1.93 -32.49
C ALA A 640 -24.35 1.42 -33.83
N ARG A 641 -24.13 2.32 -34.80
CA ARG A 641 -23.50 1.99 -36.08
C ARG A 641 -22.02 1.65 -35.91
N GLU A 642 -21.29 2.43 -35.12
CA GLU A 642 -19.87 2.17 -34.82
C GLU A 642 -19.72 0.84 -34.07
N LEU A 643 -20.53 0.60 -33.03
CA LEU A 643 -20.55 -0.66 -32.29
C LEU A 643 -20.87 -1.87 -33.19
N THR A 644 -21.82 -1.72 -34.11
CA THR A 644 -22.13 -2.78 -35.08
C THR A 644 -20.96 -3.06 -36.01
N ALA A 645 -20.27 -2.02 -36.49
CA ALA A 645 -19.12 -2.16 -37.38
C ALA A 645 -17.93 -2.80 -36.67
N LEU A 646 -17.66 -2.41 -35.42
CA LEU A 646 -16.64 -3.00 -34.56
C LEU A 646 -16.94 -4.50 -34.34
N ARG A 647 -18.16 -4.84 -33.91
CA ARG A 647 -18.56 -6.24 -33.68
C ARG A 647 -18.49 -7.11 -34.95
N THR A 648 -19.01 -6.65 -36.08
CA THR A 648 -19.21 -7.54 -37.25
C THR A 648 -17.99 -7.64 -38.17
N ARG A 649 -17.09 -6.65 -38.13
CA ARG A 649 -15.97 -6.55 -39.08
C ARG A 649 -14.64 -6.13 -38.43
N ASN A 650 -14.61 -5.98 -37.10
CA ASN A 650 -13.50 -5.36 -36.37
C ASN A 650 -13.11 -3.98 -36.94
N ALA A 651 -14.09 -3.25 -37.47
CA ALA A 651 -13.85 -1.98 -38.14
C ALA A 651 -13.75 -0.86 -37.11
N GLN A 652 -12.56 -0.26 -37.02
CA GLN A 652 -12.29 0.84 -36.11
C GLN A 652 -13.16 2.07 -36.47
N PRO A 653 -13.84 2.69 -35.48
CA PRO A 653 -14.61 3.91 -35.71
C PRO A 653 -13.77 5.06 -36.27
N GLN A 654 -14.33 5.86 -37.17
CA GLN A 654 -13.69 7.09 -37.64
C GLN A 654 -13.74 8.16 -36.55
N GLY A 655 -12.68 8.96 -36.41
CA GLY A 655 -12.61 10.06 -35.43
C GLY A 655 -11.51 9.84 -34.38
N ARG A 656 -11.79 10.20 -33.12
CA ARG A 656 -10.82 10.05 -32.02
C ARG A 656 -10.44 8.57 -31.86
N PRO A 657 -9.13 8.25 -31.84
CA PRO A 657 -8.66 6.87 -31.72
C PRO A 657 -8.98 6.30 -30.33
N ALA A 658 -8.89 4.98 -30.21
CA ALA A 658 -9.01 4.29 -28.94
C ALA A 658 -7.92 4.75 -27.95
N VAL A 659 -8.28 4.82 -26.67
CA VAL A 659 -7.33 5.01 -25.58
C VAL A 659 -6.71 3.70 -25.12
N ALA A 660 -7.17 2.53 -25.55
CA ALA A 660 -6.49 1.25 -25.44
C ALA A 660 -7.04 0.31 -26.52
N ARG A 661 -6.19 -0.47 -27.18
CA ARG A 661 -6.60 -1.43 -28.21
C ARG A 661 -5.70 -2.66 -28.17
N LEU A 662 -6.18 -3.73 -27.55
CA LEU A 662 -5.46 -4.99 -27.39
C LEU A 662 -6.16 -6.06 -28.21
N PRO A 663 -5.65 -6.44 -29.40
CA PRO A 663 -6.16 -7.57 -30.16
C PRO A 663 -6.02 -8.88 -29.38
N LEU A 664 -4.92 -9.03 -28.63
CA LEU A 664 -4.56 -10.27 -27.91
C LEU A 664 -4.23 -11.45 -28.84
N ASP A 665 -3.85 -11.17 -30.09
CA ASP A 665 -3.39 -12.17 -31.07
C ASP A 665 -2.12 -12.91 -30.62
N GLU A 666 -1.27 -12.22 -29.85
CA GLU A 666 0.05 -12.70 -29.43
C GLU A 666 0.27 -12.36 -27.94
N THR A 667 0.68 -13.37 -27.17
CA THR A 667 1.10 -13.27 -25.77
C THR A 667 2.46 -13.95 -25.64
N GLY A 668 3.54 -13.16 -25.58
CA GLY A 668 4.88 -13.73 -25.57
C GLY A 668 5.99 -12.71 -25.35
N THR A 669 7.23 -13.18 -25.28
CA THR A 669 8.43 -12.33 -25.20
C THR A 669 8.79 -11.81 -26.59
N GLY A 670 7.93 -10.99 -27.20
CA GLY A 670 8.19 -10.35 -28.48
C GLY A 670 9.24 -9.24 -28.30
N GLY A 671 10.33 -9.32 -29.07
CA GLY A 671 11.40 -8.31 -29.09
C GLY A 671 10.92 -6.96 -29.66
N ALA A 672 11.53 -5.91 -29.12
CA ALA A 672 11.38 -4.47 -29.37
C ALA A 672 10.74 -4.02 -30.70
#